data_AF-A0A538S2N4-F1
#
_entry.id   AF-A0A538S2N4-F1
#
_cell.length_a   1.000
_cell.length_b   1.000
_cell.length_c   1.000
_cell.angle_alpha   90.00
_cell.angle_beta   90.00
_cell.angle_gamma   90.00
#
_symmetry.space_group_name_H-M   'P 1'
#
loop_
_entity.id
_entity.type
_entity.pdbx_description
1 polymer ?
#
loop_
_entity_poly.entity_id
_entity_poly.type
_entity_poly.pdbx_seq_one_letter_code
_entity_poly.pdbx_strand_id
1 'polypeptide(L)'
;MRAAVLGETGSPMARVAVIFLVGGAVLAVLMLRIEALVILGMAAGRRSAFGFNAALQGALALLLLVGVNLYSFRHYARVDWTRPDETGAMKFTLPADLRARLRELTSPTTIVVYQQHKTFSQLTDKPDAYDYAAERKVVEKVKDLVDQFRELGPQFKVAVLDVEEEGYDKNLAELTRDAKELRDAIASAPENSIFFYADHKVQRLSFNAFYQLDKAASRQADGGEGNLVLLYQGEQPFANKVLNIDEKKPKVGILAIHELLTTQGPEDYGLAGLKKSLTAHGFDVEDVILKKWGEMGPPEPAVTTYEDTRYDALVEALAGMDTEIKSVEEQLKEVRDTQKLWQKSSLDELNKKYADQLRGRKIDESFRKRQLAALAQGEAILNAVLRQDREEREAAVKEKASLNVDESAEQRRITDLKAKLDHAIADCDLLIVPRMTIRNVIFGDRIPNRFYRLDESQAAAVKDFLKAGRPLLACFGPANESPTDAMRLAQVGAGGPDELERLLNRLGIRFGKETVLFNAEGKSFAERRSGLLFAGANVEIPPVEFDPLPDSARVLAKRDVHAKNANRIRASMQIASHSRGGKTLDLRIRYPRPIYYDPDKDETPQFEPEFLLTSAASWNEDQPFPTQERTPRFEPPKPDDPSKGTLEEKRRGPFPIGVAIQTQVPADWYSEGKTKPSTVRVAAIGSGGVFVGSELSPAKEELLLDTCNWLLGRDDLLPQNDRPWAYPRVALSARAHTVWHWGTQVMLPLLFLYLGLVVMLNRWLR
;
A
#
# COMPACT_ATOMS: atom_id res chain seq x y z
N MET A 1 -43.05 -30.74 21.83
CA MET A 1 -43.99 -30.98 22.95
C MET A 1 -44.15 -32.47 23.31
N ARG A 2 -44.50 -33.37 22.37
CA ARG A 2 -44.69 -34.81 22.65
C ARG A 2 -43.46 -35.48 23.28
N ALA A 3 -42.25 -35.16 22.80
CA ALA A 3 -40.98 -35.66 23.33
C ALA A 3 -40.64 -35.18 24.77
N ALA A 4 -41.08 -33.96 25.14
CA ALA A 4 -40.87 -33.42 26.49
C ALA A 4 -41.83 -34.04 27.52
N VAL A 5 -43.04 -34.41 27.09
CA VAL A 5 -44.06 -35.06 27.94
C VAL A 5 -43.76 -36.55 28.14
N LEU A 6 -43.19 -37.22 27.13
CA LEU A 6 -42.84 -38.65 27.18
C LEU A 6 -41.46 -38.94 27.77
N GLY A 7 -40.62 -37.92 27.98
CA GLY A 7 -39.42 -38.07 28.82
C GLY A 7 -38.14 -38.50 28.13
N GLU A 8 -38.01 -38.33 26.82
CA GLU A 8 -36.83 -38.81 26.07
C GLU A 8 -35.67 -37.81 25.98
N THR A 9 -35.84 -36.59 26.51
CA THR A 9 -34.73 -35.62 26.67
C THR A 9 -34.62 -35.21 28.14
N GLY A 10 -33.58 -35.70 28.80
CA GLY A 10 -33.39 -35.66 30.25
C GLY A 10 -33.03 -34.29 30.83
N SER A 11 -34.03 -33.47 31.11
CA SER A 11 -33.94 -32.58 32.28
C SER A 11 -35.29 -32.50 33.00
N PRO A 12 -35.32 -32.65 34.34
CA PRO A 12 -36.54 -32.46 35.14
C PRO A 12 -37.17 -31.07 34.92
N MET A 13 -36.34 -30.07 34.59
CA MET A 13 -36.75 -28.70 34.31
C MET A 13 -37.62 -28.56 33.05
N ALA A 14 -37.35 -29.33 31.99
CA ALA A 14 -38.16 -29.24 30.76
C ALA A 14 -39.61 -29.68 30.99
N ARG A 15 -39.85 -30.66 31.88
CA ARG A 15 -41.20 -31.09 32.26
C ARG A 15 -41.93 -30.03 33.08
N VAL A 16 -41.23 -29.39 34.03
CA VAL A 16 -41.81 -28.33 34.87
C VAL A 16 -42.20 -27.11 34.03
N ALA A 17 -41.33 -26.69 33.11
CA ALA A 17 -41.62 -25.58 32.19
C ALA A 17 -42.85 -25.85 31.32
N VAL A 18 -42.99 -27.08 30.79
CA VAL A 18 -44.18 -27.47 30.01
C VAL A 18 -45.45 -27.47 30.87
N ILE A 19 -45.38 -27.93 32.12
CA ILE A 19 -46.54 -27.91 33.04
C ILE A 19 -46.99 -26.47 33.32
N PHE A 20 -46.07 -25.54 33.56
CA PHE A 20 -46.42 -24.13 33.77
C PHE A 20 -46.99 -23.47 32.52
N LEU A 21 -46.45 -23.79 31.35
CA LEU A 21 -46.91 -23.22 30.08
C LEU A 21 -48.33 -23.72 29.73
N VAL A 22 -48.60 -25.01 29.96
CA VAL A 22 -49.95 -25.59 29.79
C VAL A 22 -50.91 -25.06 30.86
N GLY A 23 -50.49 -24.97 32.11
CA GLY A 23 -51.30 -24.41 33.21
C GLY A 23 -51.67 -22.95 32.97
N GLY A 24 -50.72 -22.14 32.49
CA GLY A 24 -50.95 -20.76 32.09
C GLY A 24 -51.92 -20.63 30.91
N ALA A 25 -51.79 -21.49 29.90
CA ALA A 25 -52.71 -21.51 28.77
C ALA A 25 -54.15 -21.88 29.18
N VAL A 26 -54.31 -22.85 30.09
CA VAL A 26 -55.62 -23.25 30.62
C VAL A 26 -56.26 -22.10 31.42
N LEU A 27 -55.48 -21.42 32.26
CA LEU A 27 -55.95 -20.25 33.01
C LEU A 27 -56.35 -19.09 32.10
N ALA A 28 -55.58 -18.83 31.03
CA ALA A 28 -55.91 -17.81 30.05
C ALA A 28 -57.23 -18.12 29.30
N VAL A 29 -57.45 -19.38 28.92
CA VAL A 29 -58.70 -19.82 28.29
C VAL A 29 -59.88 -19.71 29.26
N LEU A 30 -59.69 -20.06 30.53
CA LEU A 30 -60.71 -19.87 31.57
C LEU A 30 -61.05 -18.39 31.77
N MET A 31 -60.05 -17.52 31.78
CA MET A 31 -60.26 -16.08 31.93
C MET A 31 -60.99 -15.48 30.72
N LEU A 32 -60.61 -15.87 29.50
CA LEU A 32 -61.32 -15.48 28.27
C LEU A 32 -62.78 -15.98 28.26
N ARG A 33 -63.04 -17.19 28.79
CA ARG A 33 -64.42 -17.69 28.95
C ARG A 33 -65.23 -16.86 29.94
N ILE A 34 -64.63 -16.46 31.07
CA ILE A 34 -65.29 -15.60 32.06
C ILE A 34 -65.58 -14.23 31.43
N GLU A 35 -64.64 -13.63 30.71
CA GLU A 35 -64.88 -12.35 30.01
C GLU A 35 -65.94 -12.48 28.91
N ALA A 36 -65.93 -13.55 28.13
CA ALA A 36 -66.97 -13.82 27.14
C ALA A 36 -68.36 -13.97 27.77
N LEU A 37 -68.45 -14.65 28.93
CA LEU A 37 -69.70 -14.78 29.70
C LEU A 37 -70.15 -13.46 30.32
N VAL A 38 -69.23 -12.61 30.76
CA VAL A 38 -69.52 -11.26 31.27
C VAL A 38 -70.00 -10.34 30.14
N ILE A 39 -69.41 -10.44 28.95
CA ILE A 39 -69.83 -9.70 27.76
C ILE A 39 -71.22 -10.17 27.29
N LEU A 40 -71.47 -11.49 27.27
CA LEU A 40 -72.78 -12.06 26.96
C LEU A 40 -73.85 -11.72 28.01
N GLY A 41 -73.46 -11.66 29.29
CA GLY A 41 -74.33 -11.22 30.39
C GLY A 41 -74.67 -9.72 30.32
N MET A 42 -73.74 -8.87 29.87
CA MET A 42 -74.00 -7.46 29.62
C MET A 42 -74.78 -7.21 28.31
N ALA A 43 -74.72 -8.11 27.34
CA ALA A 43 -75.49 -8.00 26.09
C ALA A 43 -77.00 -8.24 26.25
N ALA A 44 -77.44 -8.83 27.38
CA ALA A 44 -78.86 -9.05 27.67
C ALA A 44 -79.57 -7.88 28.39
N GLY A 45 -78.86 -6.79 28.72
CA GLY A 45 -79.41 -5.60 29.38
C GLY A 45 -79.25 -4.34 28.53
N ARG A 46 -80.35 -3.74 28.11
CA ARG A 46 -80.44 -2.52 27.26
C ARG A 46 -79.43 -1.41 27.64
N ARG A 47 -78.59 -0.99 26.68
CA ARG A 47 -78.49 0.39 26.13
C ARG A 47 -77.38 0.49 25.07
N SER A 48 -77.81 0.73 23.83
CA SER A 48 -77.07 0.99 22.59
C SER A 48 -76.17 2.24 22.58
N ALA A 49 -75.85 2.83 23.73
CA ALA A 49 -74.96 3.99 23.85
C ALA A 49 -73.49 3.61 24.15
N PHE A 50 -73.25 2.47 24.83
CA PHE A 50 -71.89 2.05 25.18
C PHE A 50 -71.12 1.48 23.98
N GLY A 51 -71.79 0.76 23.08
CA GLY A 51 -71.15 0.23 21.85
C GLY A 51 -70.74 1.32 20.86
N PHE A 52 -71.54 2.39 20.73
CA PHE A 52 -71.20 3.53 19.88
C PHE A 52 -70.02 4.33 20.45
N ASN A 53 -70.00 4.58 21.76
CA ASN A 53 -68.89 5.29 22.41
C ASN A 53 -67.58 4.49 22.32
N ALA A 54 -67.63 3.16 22.53
CA ALA A 54 -66.47 2.30 22.37
C ALA A 54 -65.97 2.24 20.90
N ALA A 55 -66.89 2.18 19.93
CA ALA A 55 -66.53 2.21 18.50
C ALA A 55 -65.95 3.58 18.10
N LEU A 56 -66.50 4.69 18.59
CA LEU A 56 -66.00 6.04 18.35
C LEU A 56 -64.63 6.26 19.00
N GLN A 57 -64.43 5.78 20.23
CA GLN A 57 -63.13 5.77 20.90
C GLN A 57 -62.11 4.93 20.15
N GLY A 58 -62.49 3.75 19.63
CA GLY A 58 -61.65 2.92 18.79
C GLY A 58 -61.27 3.60 17.47
N ALA A 59 -62.23 4.25 16.81
CA ALA A 59 -61.99 4.99 15.56
C ALA A 59 -61.08 6.22 15.78
N LEU A 60 -61.30 6.97 16.86
CA LEU A 60 -60.45 8.10 17.25
C LEU A 60 -59.04 7.65 17.64
N ALA A 61 -58.91 6.54 18.38
CA ALA A 61 -57.62 5.95 18.71
C ALA A 61 -56.87 5.48 17.45
N LEU A 62 -57.57 4.88 16.48
CA LEU A 62 -56.98 4.51 15.19
C LEU A 62 -56.56 5.73 14.38
N LEU A 63 -57.40 6.77 14.31
CA LEU A 63 -57.06 8.03 13.64
C LEU A 63 -55.85 8.71 14.29
N LEU A 64 -55.77 8.70 15.62
CA LEU A 64 -54.64 9.25 16.36
C LEU A 64 -53.40 8.40 16.15
N LEU A 65 -53.51 7.06 16.14
CA LEU A 65 -52.39 6.17 15.84
C LEU A 65 -51.87 6.37 14.42
N VAL A 66 -52.75 6.47 13.42
CA VAL A 66 -52.37 6.75 12.03
C VAL A 66 -51.76 8.14 11.92
N GLY A 67 -52.37 9.16 12.52
CA GLY A 67 -51.88 10.54 12.52
C GLY A 67 -50.51 10.68 13.18
N VAL A 68 -50.31 10.06 14.34
CA VAL A 68 -49.02 10.02 15.05
C VAL A 68 -47.98 9.28 14.23
N ASN A 69 -48.30 8.15 13.62
CA ASN A 69 -47.36 7.45 12.75
C ASN A 69 -46.99 8.29 11.53
N LEU A 70 -47.96 8.89 10.84
CA LEU A 70 -47.72 9.69 9.63
C LEU A 70 -46.92 10.97 9.93
N TYR A 71 -47.17 11.59 11.09
CA TYR A 71 -46.36 12.69 11.61
C TYR A 71 -44.95 12.21 11.98
N SER A 72 -44.82 11.09 12.70
CA SER A 72 -43.55 10.50 13.10
C SER A 72 -42.67 10.13 11.89
N PHE A 73 -43.26 9.58 10.82
CA PHE A 73 -42.55 9.27 9.57
C PHE A 73 -42.06 10.51 8.83
N ARG A 74 -42.71 11.67 8.98
CA ARG A 74 -42.29 12.93 8.34
C ARG A 74 -41.38 13.78 9.23
N HIS A 75 -41.48 13.62 10.54
CA HIS A 75 -40.76 14.40 11.54
C HIS A 75 -39.94 13.50 12.47
N TYR A 76 -39.27 12.50 11.90
CA TYR A 76 -38.37 11.64 12.63
C TYR A 76 -37.20 12.47 13.20
N ALA A 77 -36.96 12.33 14.51
CA ALA A 77 -35.79 12.88 15.17
C ALA A 77 -34.97 11.73 15.74
N ARG A 78 -33.72 11.60 15.28
CA ARG A 78 -32.75 10.68 15.87
C ARG A 78 -32.15 11.33 17.10
N VAL A 79 -32.28 10.67 18.25
CA VAL A 79 -31.66 11.12 19.51
C VAL A 79 -30.66 10.06 19.94
N ASP A 80 -29.41 10.47 20.09
CA ASP A 80 -28.33 9.60 20.56
C ASP A 80 -28.23 9.70 22.08
N TRP A 81 -28.54 8.59 22.76
CA TRP A 81 -28.51 8.47 24.22
C TRP A 81 -27.24 7.77 24.71
N THR A 82 -26.23 7.62 23.86
CA THR A 82 -24.96 7.08 24.29
C THR A 82 -24.26 8.03 25.26
N ARG A 83 -23.37 7.48 26.08
CA ARG A 83 -22.51 8.34 26.90
C ARG A 83 -21.52 9.04 25.98
N PRO A 84 -21.33 10.36 26.14
CA PRO A 84 -20.27 11.05 25.42
C PRO A 84 -18.93 10.43 25.80
N ASP A 85 -18.03 10.33 24.83
CA ASP A 85 -16.66 9.93 25.06
C ASP A 85 -15.83 11.05 25.73
N GLU A 86 -14.53 10.84 25.88
CA GLU A 86 -13.61 11.82 26.48
C GLU A 86 -13.56 13.16 25.72
N THR A 87 -13.98 13.17 24.45
CA THR A 87 -14.06 14.37 23.61
C THR A 87 -15.41 15.07 23.67
N GLY A 88 -16.38 14.49 24.38
CA GLY A 88 -17.76 15.00 24.47
C GLY A 88 -18.65 14.56 23.30
N ALA A 89 -18.15 13.71 22.40
CA ALA A 89 -18.87 13.23 21.22
C ALA A 89 -19.75 12.01 21.55
N MET A 90 -20.95 11.97 20.99
CA MET A 90 -21.85 10.81 21.11
C MET A 90 -21.50 9.76 20.04
N LYS A 91 -21.69 8.47 20.32
CA LYS A 91 -21.15 7.37 19.52
C LYS A 91 -21.79 7.16 18.15
N PHE A 92 -23.01 7.63 17.95
CA PHE A 92 -23.79 7.43 16.72
C PHE A 92 -24.15 8.75 16.05
N THR A 93 -23.40 9.81 16.38
CA THR A 93 -23.70 11.16 15.95
C THR A 93 -22.41 11.87 15.54
N LEU A 94 -22.32 12.25 14.26
CA LEU A 94 -21.18 13.05 13.78
C LEU A 94 -20.97 14.32 14.63
N PRO A 95 -19.70 14.71 14.89
CA PRO A 95 -19.36 15.97 15.55
C PRO A 95 -20.08 17.17 14.92
N ALA A 96 -20.49 18.13 15.77
CA ALA A 96 -21.36 19.23 15.34
C ALA A 96 -20.71 20.16 14.31
N ASP A 97 -19.40 20.40 14.46
CA ASP A 97 -18.56 21.15 13.54
C ASP A 97 -18.44 20.44 12.18
N LEU A 98 -18.20 19.13 12.19
CA LEU A 98 -18.13 18.33 10.98
C LEU A 98 -19.47 18.33 10.23
N ARG A 99 -20.57 18.20 10.98
CA ARG A 99 -21.93 18.29 10.42
C ARG A 99 -22.21 19.62 9.75
N ALA A 100 -21.72 20.72 10.33
CA ALA A 100 -21.88 22.05 9.74
C ALA A 100 -21.15 22.12 8.39
N ARG A 101 -19.88 21.70 8.33
CA ARG A 101 -19.09 21.68 7.08
C ARG A 101 -19.71 20.81 6.00
N LEU A 102 -20.19 19.61 6.36
CA LEU A 102 -20.81 18.69 5.39
C LEU A 102 -22.14 19.21 4.84
N ARG A 103 -22.85 20.08 5.56
CA ARG A 103 -24.09 20.73 5.08
C ARG A 103 -23.82 21.88 4.12
N GLU A 104 -22.62 22.44 4.12
CA GLU A 104 -22.21 23.51 3.20
C GLU A 104 -21.89 22.97 1.79
N LEU A 105 -21.74 21.65 1.64
CA LEU A 105 -21.52 21.02 0.35
C LEU A 105 -22.74 21.17 -0.56
N THR A 106 -22.51 21.75 -1.74
CA THR A 106 -23.54 22.04 -2.74
C THR A 106 -23.60 21.01 -3.85
N SER A 107 -22.48 20.36 -4.18
CA SER A 107 -22.40 19.31 -5.20
C SER A 107 -22.99 17.98 -4.68
N PRO A 108 -23.86 17.30 -5.46
CA PRO A 108 -24.34 15.98 -5.10
C PRO A 108 -23.20 14.97 -5.12
N THR A 109 -22.93 14.33 -3.99
CA THR A 109 -21.88 13.32 -3.85
C THR A 109 -22.49 11.93 -3.77
N THR A 110 -22.00 11.02 -4.62
CA THR A 110 -22.37 9.60 -4.59
C THR A 110 -21.32 8.83 -3.81
N ILE A 111 -21.74 8.21 -2.71
CA ILE A 111 -20.91 7.37 -1.84
C ILE A 111 -21.25 5.92 -2.16
N VAL A 112 -20.25 5.16 -2.61
CA VAL A 112 -20.39 3.77 -3.02
C VAL A 112 -19.61 2.88 -2.05
N VAL A 113 -20.32 2.05 -1.30
CA VAL A 113 -19.71 1.04 -0.42
C VAL A 113 -19.50 -0.22 -1.25
N TYR A 114 -18.25 -0.51 -1.61
CA TYR A 114 -17.89 -1.64 -2.45
C TYR A 114 -17.31 -2.79 -1.63
N GLN A 115 -18.01 -3.92 -1.64
CA GLN A 115 -17.69 -5.15 -0.94
C GLN A 115 -17.25 -6.22 -1.94
N GLN A 116 -15.95 -6.50 -1.99
CA GLN A 116 -15.35 -7.58 -2.79
C GLN A 116 -15.27 -8.90 -2.03
N HIS A 117 -15.51 -8.90 -0.72
CA HIS A 117 -15.24 -10.03 0.19
C HIS A 117 -13.79 -10.51 0.17
N LYS A 118 -12.86 -9.61 -0.20
CA LYS A 118 -11.43 -9.79 0.08
C LYS A 118 -11.18 -9.37 1.52
N THR A 119 -10.88 -10.34 2.37
CA THR A 119 -10.76 -10.18 3.82
C THR A 119 -9.65 -9.20 4.26
N PHE A 120 -9.74 -8.72 5.51
CA PHE A 120 -8.93 -7.71 6.23
C PHE A 120 -7.39 -7.91 6.27
N SER A 121 -6.84 -8.80 5.46
CA SER A 121 -5.42 -9.00 5.33
C SER A 121 -5.10 -9.50 3.93
N GLN A 122 -4.72 -8.58 3.03
CA GLN A 122 -3.88 -8.95 1.87
C GLN A 122 -2.57 -9.62 2.31
N LEU A 123 -2.25 -9.47 3.61
CA LEU A 123 -1.03 -9.87 4.28
C LEU A 123 -0.95 -11.37 4.68
N THR A 124 -2.01 -12.18 4.52
CA THR A 124 -2.02 -13.63 4.84
C THR A 124 -2.76 -14.46 3.80
N ASP A 125 -2.16 -15.57 3.34
CA ASP A 125 -2.69 -16.43 2.25
C ASP A 125 -4.03 -17.13 2.56
N LYS A 126 -4.46 -17.19 3.83
CA LYS A 126 -5.75 -17.78 4.24
C LYS A 126 -6.40 -16.94 5.34
N PRO A 127 -7.63 -16.44 5.13
CA PRO A 127 -8.34 -15.68 6.14
C PRO A 127 -8.74 -16.55 7.33
N ASP A 128 -8.63 -16.00 8.54
CA ASP A 128 -9.05 -16.66 9.79
C ASP A 128 -10.43 -16.15 10.28
N ALA A 129 -10.92 -16.73 11.37
CA ALA A 129 -12.23 -16.37 11.93
C ALA A 129 -12.33 -14.90 12.38
N TYR A 130 -11.20 -14.28 12.78
CA TYR A 130 -11.16 -12.87 13.14
C TYR A 130 -11.25 -11.99 11.90
N ASP A 131 -10.66 -12.39 10.78
CA ASP A 131 -10.78 -11.66 9.51
C ASP A 131 -12.23 -11.55 9.03
N TYR A 132 -12.97 -12.66 9.01
CA TYR A 132 -14.40 -12.66 8.63
C TYR A 132 -15.28 -11.93 9.65
N ALA A 133 -14.95 -12.00 10.94
CA ALA A 133 -15.68 -11.28 11.98
C ALA A 133 -15.44 -9.77 11.88
N ALA A 134 -14.19 -9.35 11.64
CA ALA A 134 -13.80 -7.98 11.38
C ALA A 134 -14.53 -7.47 10.14
N GLU A 135 -14.50 -8.21 9.04
CA GLU A 135 -15.14 -7.81 7.79
C GLU A 135 -16.62 -7.48 7.96
N ARG A 136 -17.40 -8.44 8.48
CA ARG A 136 -18.83 -8.22 8.72
C ARG A 136 -19.08 -7.03 9.63
N LYS A 137 -18.24 -6.85 10.66
CA LYS A 137 -18.42 -5.76 11.62
C LYS A 137 -18.04 -4.40 11.04
N VAL A 138 -17.00 -4.32 10.23
CA VAL A 138 -16.61 -3.07 9.58
C VAL A 138 -17.63 -2.70 8.50
N VAL A 139 -18.14 -3.66 7.72
CA VAL A 139 -19.26 -3.43 6.80
C VAL A 139 -20.47 -2.83 7.54
N GLU A 140 -20.86 -3.40 8.67
CA GLU A 140 -21.95 -2.86 9.50
C GLU A 140 -21.64 -1.42 9.93
N LYS A 141 -20.42 -1.14 10.40
CA LYS A 141 -20.02 0.19 10.86
C LYS A 141 -19.94 1.22 9.74
N VAL A 142 -19.50 0.82 8.55
CA VAL A 142 -19.48 1.67 7.36
C VAL A 142 -20.91 1.98 6.93
N LYS A 143 -21.82 1.00 6.92
CA LYS A 143 -23.25 1.23 6.63
C LYS A 143 -23.87 2.20 7.65
N ASP A 144 -23.62 2.01 8.95
CA ASP A 144 -24.07 2.92 10.01
C ASP A 144 -23.58 4.36 9.78
N LEU A 145 -22.30 4.54 9.42
CA LEU A 145 -21.72 5.86 9.15
C LEU A 145 -22.36 6.48 7.90
N VAL A 146 -22.47 5.72 6.82
CA VAL A 146 -22.98 6.21 5.55
C VAL A 146 -24.48 6.58 5.66
N ASP A 147 -25.25 5.86 6.46
CA ASP A 147 -26.63 6.24 6.77
C ASP A 147 -26.72 7.56 7.55
N GLN A 148 -25.76 7.88 8.43
CA GLN A 148 -25.69 9.21 9.05
C GLN A 148 -25.46 10.31 8.01
N PHE A 149 -24.70 10.05 6.96
CA PHE A 149 -24.52 11.00 5.85
C PHE A 149 -25.80 11.19 5.04
N ARG A 150 -26.56 10.13 4.79
CA ARG A 150 -27.89 10.21 4.14
C ARG A 150 -28.85 11.12 4.92
N GLU A 151 -28.74 11.16 6.25
CA GLU A 151 -29.54 12.05 7.11
C GLU A 151 -29.13 13.53 7.04
N LEU A 152 -27.93 13.85 6.53
CA LEU A 152 -27.46 15.24 6.43
C LEU A 152 -28.17 16.02 5.32
N GLY A 153 -28.67 15.33 4.30
CA GLY A 153 -29.50 15.91 3.26
C GLY A 153 -29.46 15.14 1.93
N PRO A 154 -30.29 15.55 0.96
CA PRO A 154 -30.44 14.87 -0.32
C PRO A 154 -29.18 14.92 -1.23
N GLN A 155 -28.18 15.72 -0.86
CA GLN A 155 -26.91 15.83 -1.58
C GLN A 155 -26.06 14.55 -1.48
N PHE A 156 -26.26 13.71 -0.47
CA PHE A 156 -25.53 12.44 -0.33
C PHE A 156 -26.35 11.27 -0.85
N LYS A 157 -25.95 10.73 -2.01
CA LYS A 157 -26.52 9.50 -2.56
C LYS A 157 -25.67 8.33 -2.12
N VAL A 158 -26.28 7.31 -1.55
CA VAL A 158 -25.58 6.15 -1.02
C VAL A 158 -25.98 4.92 -1.81
N ALA A 159 -24.99 4.22 -2.37
CA ALA A 159 -25.15 2.94 -3.02
C ALA A 159 -24.25 1.89 -2.35
N VAL A 160 -24.74 0.66 -2.24
CA VAL A 160 -23.96 -0.49 -1.76
C VAL A 160 -23.80 -1.42 -2.96
N LEU A 161 -22.55 -1.79 -3.25
CA LEU A 161 -22.21 -2.76 -4.27
C LEU A 161 -21.54 -3.95 -3.60
N ASP A 162 -22.24 -5.07 -3.61
CA ASP A 162 -21.77 -6.33 -3.05
C ASP A 162 -21.58 -7.32 -4.20
N VAL A 163 -20.37 -7.85 -4.35
CA VAL A 163 -20.00 -8.77 -5.45
C VAL A 163 -20.71 -10.12 -5.31
N GLU A 164 -21.12 -10.52 -4.10
CA GLU A 164 -21.86 -11.75 -3.84
C GLU A 164 -23.38 -11.59 -4.01
N GLU A 165 -23.89 -10.35 -4.16
CA GLU A 165 -25.32 -10.07 -4.28
C GLU A 165 -25.87 -10.34 -5.69
N GLU A 166 -27.05 -10.96 -5.76
CA GLU A 166 -27.76 -11.19 -7.01
C GLU A 166 -28.18 -9.85 -7.63
N GLY A 167 -27.62 -9.53 -8.81
CA GLY A 167 -27.87 -8.25 -9.49
C GLY A 167 -26.69 -7.26 -9.43
N TYR A 168 -25.54 -7.65 -8.87
CA TYR A 168 -24.31 -6.85 -8.87
C TYR A 168 -24.01 -6.18 -10.21
N ASP A 169 -23.95 -6.94 -11.31
CA ASP A 169 -23.60 -6.40 -12.63
C ASP A 169 -24.58 -5.34 -13.11
N LYS A 170 -25.87 -5.51 -12.81
CA LYS A 170 -26.93 -4.57 -13.16
C LYS A 170 -26.78 -3.29 -12.33
N ASN A 171 -26.62 -3.41 -11.02
CA ASN A 171 -26.45 -2.27 -10.11
C ASN A 171 -25.18 -1.47 -10.45
N LEU A 172 -24.07 -2.17 -10.73
CA LEU A 172 -22.83 -1.56 -11.16
C LEU A 172 -23.00 -0.83 -12.50
N ALA A 173 -23.63 -1.45 -13.50
CA ALA A 173 -23.88 -0.81 -14.79
C ALA A 173 -24.82 0.40 -14.69
N GLU A 174 -25.82 0.36 -13.81
CA GLU A 174 -26.72 1.48 -13.55
C GLU A 174 -25.99 2.64 -12.85
N LEU A 175 -25.20 2.33 -11.82
CA LEU A 175 -24.45 3.33 -11.06
C LEU A 175 -23.35 4.01 -11.88
N THR A 176 -22.70 3.27 -12.78
CA THR A 176 -21.56 3.76 -13.56
C THR A 176 -21.92 4.14 -15.00
N ARG A 177 -23.20 4.26 -15.36
CA ARG A 177 -23.65 4.52 -16.74
C ARG A 177 -23.00 5.76 -17.35
N ASP A 178 -22.97 6.83 -16.57
CA ASP A 178 -22.45 8.15 -16.97
C ASP A 178 -21.18 8.54 -16.19
N ALA A 179 -20.53 7.58 -15.51
CA ALA A 179 -19.40 7.80 -14.61
C ALA A 179 -18.26 6.81 -14.93
N LYS A 180 -17.55 7.06 -16.03
CA LYS A 180 -16.43 6.21 -16.47
C LYS A 180 -15.31 6.18 -15.43
N GLU A 181 -14.99 7.31 -14.83
CA GLU A 181 -13.94 7.43 -13.82
C GLU A 181 -14.27 6.55 -12.59
N LEU A 182 -15.54 6.53 -12.18
CA LEU A 182 -16.00 5.67 -11.09
C LEU A 182 -15.93 4.19 -11.47
N ARG A 183 -16.26 3.83 -12.73
CA ARG A 183 -16.13 2.46 -13.22
C ARG A 183 -14.69 1.97 -13.17
N ASP A 184 -13.76 2.79 -13.66
CA ASP A 184 -12.34 2.48 -13.72
C ASP A 184 -11.75 2.37 -12.28
N ALA A 185 -12.19 3.24 -11.36
CA ALA A 185 -11.79 3.18 -9.96
C ALA A 185 -12.32 1.94 -9.22
N ILE A 186 -13.57 1.52 -9.46
CA ILE A 186 -14.13 0.29 -8.89
C ILE A 186 -13.41 -0.94 -9.46
N ALA A 187 -13.14 -0.98 -10.77
CA ALA A 187 -12.45 -2.10 -11.42
C ALA A 187 -11.00 -2.28 -10.94
N SER A 188 -10.33 -1.17 -10.61
CA SER A 188 -8.94 -1.17 -10.12
C SER A 188 -8.80 -1.30 -8.60
N ALA A 189 -9.90 -1.49 -7.86
CA ALA A 189 -9.87 -1.60 -6.41
C ALA A 189 -9.18 -2.90 -5.95
N PRO A 190 -8.14 -2.83 -5.11
CA PRO A 190 -7.44 -4.02 -4.63
C PRO A 190 -8.23 -4.75 -3.53
N GLU A 191 -9.08 -4.03 -2.78
CA GLU A 191 -9.79 -4.51 -1.60
C GLU A 191 -11.13 -3.78 -1.37
N ASN A 192 -11.86 -4.19 -0.31
CA ASN A 192 -13.07 -3.54 0.16
C ASN A 192 -12.85 -2.03 0.37
N SER A 193 -13.61 -1.23 -0.35
CA SER A 193 -13.35 0.21 -0.50
C SER A 193 -14.64 1.01 -0.49
N ILE A 194 -14.51 2.27 -0.09
CA ILE A 194 -15.56 3.28 -0.19
C ILE A 194 -15.12 4.27 -1.27
N PHE A 195 -15.97 4.48 -2.27
CA PHE A 195 -15.75 5.47 -3.31
C PHE A 195 -16.62 6.69 -3.09
N PHE A 196 -16.04 7.86 -3.31
CA PHE A 196 -16.71 9.15 -3.28
C PHE A 196 -16.63 9.73 -4.67
N TYR A 197 -17.79 9.95 -5.29
CA TYR A 197 -17.89 10.46 -6.66
C TYR A 197 -18.71 11.75 -6.69
N ALA A 198 -18.10 12.83 -7.16
CA ALA A 198 -18.75 14.10 -7.47
C ALA A 198 -17.98 14.78 -8.60
N ASP A 199 -18.68 15.49 -9.49
CA ASP A 199 -18.07 16.35 -10.52
C ASP A 199 -16.98 15.64 -11.36
N HIS A 200 -17.23 14.39 -11.77
CA HIS A 200 -16.30 13.52 -12.52
C HIS A 200 -15.01 13.15 -11.79
N LYS A 201 -14.89 13.46 -10.49
CA LYS A 201 -13.76 13.10 -9.65
C LYS A 201 -14.13 11.94 -8.73
N VAL A 202 -13.16 11.06 -8.50
CA VAL A 202 -13.31 9.90 -7.63
C VAL A 202 -12.23 9.94 -6.56
N GLN A 203 -12.66 9.81 -5.31
CA GLN A 203 -11.78 9.47 -4.20
C GLN A 203 -12.09 8.08 -3.65
N ARG A 204 -11.07 7.41 -3.14
CA ARG A 204 -11.17 6.08 -2.54
C ARG A 204 -10.71 6.12 -1.09
N LEU A 205 -11.38 5.35 -0.25
CA LEU A 205 -10.95 5.03 1.11
C LEU A 205 -11.06 3.52 1.33
N SER A 206 -9.99 2.89 1.82
CA SER A 206 -10.02 1.48 2.22
C SER A 206 -10.81 1.30 3.51
N PHE A 207 -11.41 0.13 3.71
CA PHE A 207 -12.04 -0.20 4.99
C PHE A 207 -11.01 -0.24 6.15
N ASN A 208 -9.76 -0.63 5.85
CA ASN A 208 -8.67 -0.64 6.84
C ASN A 208 -8.34 0.76 7.36
N ALA A 209 -8.54 1.78 6.52
CA ALA A 209 -8.36 3.18 6.89
C ALA A 209 -9.48 3.72 7.80
N PHE A 210 -10.53 2.93 8.06
CA PHE A 210 -11.63 3.29 8.96
C PHE A 210 -11.63 2.44 10.24
N TYR A 211 -11.45 1.13 10.11
CA TYR A 211 -11.22 0.21 11.22
C TYR A 211 -10.11 -0.76 10.86
N GLN A 212 -9.15 -0.97 11.75
CA GLN A 212 -8.09 -1.96 11.53
C GLN A 212 -8.22 -3.12 12.52
N LEU A 213 -8.08 -4.35 12.04
CA LEU A 213 -8.12 -5.52 12.90
C LEU A 213 -6.83 -5.62 13.72
N ASP A 214 -6.93 -5.68 15.04
CA ASP A 214 -5.80 -6.06 15.90
C ASP A 214 -5.98 -7.52 16.34
N LYS A 215 -5.35 -8.45 15.61
CA LYS A 215 -5.44 -9.89 15.93
C LYS A 215 -4.69 -10.23 17.21
N ALA A 216 -3.60 -9.53 17.53
CA ALA A 216 -2.83 -9.77 18.74
C ALA A 216 -3.68 -9.44 19.98
N ALA A 217 -4.26 -8.23 20.02
CA ALA A 217 -5.20 -7.82 21.06
C ALA A 217 -6.46 -8.70 21.06
N SER A 218 -6.96 -9.09 19.88
CA SER A 218 -8.13 -9.96 19.80
C SER A 218 -7.91 -11.32 20.46
N ARG A 219 -6.73 -11.91 20.31
CA ARG A 219 -6.38 -13.19 20.95
C ARG A 219 -6.12 -13.05 22.45
N GLN A 220 -5.50 -11.95 22.86
CA GLN A 220 -5.16 -11.69 24.27
C GLN A 220 -6.37 -11.22 25.11
N ALA A 221 -7.40 -10.70 24.46
CA ALA A 221 -8.60 -10.22 25.12
C ALA A 221 -9.26 -11.31 25.98
N ASP A 222 -9.97 -10.87 27.03
CA ASP A 222 -10.72 -11.74 27.94
C ASP A 222 -9.84 -12.80 28.64
N GLY A 223 -8.62 -12.42 29.04
CA GLY A 223 -7.68 -13.32 29.70
C GLY A 223 -7.13 -14.43 28.80
N GLY A 224 -7.21 -14.27 27.46
CA GLY A 224 -6.80 -15.27 26.47
C GLY A 224 -7.95 -16.08 25.86
N GLU A 225 -9.20 -15.88 26.30
CA GLU A 225 -10.39 -16.53 25.74
C GLU A 225 -10.83 -15.92 24.39
N GLY A 226 -10.24 -14.79 24.02
CA GLY A 226 -10.40 -14.14 22.73
C GLY A 226 -11.66 -13.29 22.59
N ASN A 227 -11.52 -12.12 21.98
CA ASN A 227 -12.61 -11.21 21.63
C ASN A 227 -12.26 -10.43 20.36
N LEU A 228 -13.21 -10.08 19.51
CA LEU A 228 -12.91 -9.25 18.34
C LEU A 228 -12.52 -7.83 18.79
N VAL A 229 -11.31 -7.40 18.46
CA VAL A 229 -10.79 -6.05 18.71
C VAL A 229 -10.46 -5.38 17.37
N LEU A 230 -11.06 -4.22 17.14
CA LEU A 230 -10.84 -3.36 15.98
C LEU A 230 -10.35 -2.00 16.46
N LEU A 231 -9.36 -1.42 15.80
CA LEU A 231 -8.84 -0.10 16.08
C LEU A 231 -9.57 0.93 15.24
N TYR A 232 -10.30 1.83 15.89
CA TYR A 232 -11.07 2.86 15.20
C TYR A 232 -10.17 4.02 14.75
N GLN A 233 -10.19 4.34 13.45
CA GLN A 233 -9.35 5.41 12.87
C GLN A 233 -10.02 6.80 12.87
N GLY A 234 -11.28 6.89 13.35
CA GLY A 234 -12.04 8.14 13.40
C GLY A 234 -12.89 8.41 12.14
N GLU A 235 -13.75 9.43 12.24
CA GLU A 235 -14.63 9.87 11.14
C GLU A 235 -13.89 10.76 10.14
N GLN A 236 -12.76 11.33 10.55
CA GLN A 236 -12.05 12.37 9.80
C GLN A 236 -11.51 11.89 8.45
N PRO A 237 -10.89 10.68 8.33
CA PRO A 237 -10.45 10.17 7.03
C PRO A 237 -11.60 10.08 6.03
N PHE A 238 -12.79 9.63 6.49
CA PHE A 238 -13.99 9.55 5.66
C PHE A 238 -14.47 10.94 5.25
N ALA A 239 -14.62 11.85 6.22
CA ALA A 239 -15.14 13.19 5.95
C ALA A 239 -14.21 14.01 5.04
N ASN A 240 -12.89 13.90 5.23
CA ASN A 240 -11.90 14.57 4.39
C ASN A 240 -12.04 14.15 2.91
N LYS A 241 -12.35 12.88 2.62
CA LYS A 241 -12.55 12.43 1.23
C LYS A 241 -13.76 13.05 0.54
N VAL A 242 -14.80 13.34 1.32
CA VAL A 242 -16.00 14.03 0.83
C VAL A 242 -15.74 15.52 0.67
N LEU A 243 -15.16 16.16 1.70
CA LEU A 243 -14.93 17.60 1.73
C LEU A 243 -13.87 18.05 0.71
N ASN A 244 -12.87 17.22 0.45
CA ASN A 244 -11.76 17.54 -0.42
C ASN A 244 -11.84 16.77 -1.74
N ILE A 245 -13.04 16.41 -2.24
CA ILE A 245 -13.19 15.63 -3.47
C ILE A 245 -12.47 16.26 -4.68
N ASP A 246 -12.31 17.58 -4.66
CA ASP A 246 -11.60 18.37 -5.65
C ASP A 246 -10.07 18.38 -5.55
N GLU A 247 -9.51 17.90 -4.43
CA GLU A 247 -8.07 17.92 -4.16
C GLU A 247 -7.31 17.11 -5.21
N LYS A 248 -6.24 17.71 -5.76
CA LYS A 248 -5.36 17.04 -6.73
C LYS A 248 -4.67 15.86 -6.04
N LYS A 249 -4.48 14.77 -6.79
CA LYS A 249 -3.63 13.65 -6.36
C LYS A 249 -2.19 14.16 -6.15
N PRO A 250 -1.52 13.78 -5.05
CA PRO A 250 -0.11 14.13 -4.89
C PRO A 250 0.72 13.49 -5.98
N LYS A 251 1.65 14.26 -6.54
CA LYS A 251 2.59 13.78 -7.54
C LYS A 251 3.92 13.39 -6.88
N VAL A 252 4.37 12.18 -7.13
CA VAL A 252 5.61 11.62 -6.59
C VAL A 252 6.66 11.53 -7.70
N GLY A 253 7.75 12.26 -7.55
CA GLY A 253 8.88 12.22 -8.48
C GLY A 253 9.90 11.14 -8.09
N ILE A 254 10.16 10.19 -8.98
CA ILE A 254 11.16 9.14 -8.80
C ILE A 254 12.45 9.57 -9.50
N LEU A 255 13.49 9.81 -8.71
CA LEU A 255 14.79 10.24 -9.21
C LEU A 255 15.71 9.03 -9.44
N ALA A 256 15.71 8.51 -10.67
CA ALA A 256 16.48 7.33 -11.05
C ALA A 256 17.72 7.71 -11.89
N ILE A 257 18.77 6.88 -11.89
CA ILE A 257 19.95 7.14 -12.74
C ILE A 257 19.88 6.49 -14.12
N HIS A 258 18.94 5.59 -14.37
CA HIS A 258 18.85 4.84 -15.63
C HIS A 258 17.39 4.42 -15.87
N GLU A 259 16.96 4.30 -17.13
CA GLU A 259 15.60 3.89 -17.52
C GLU A 259 15.15 2.54 -16.90
N LEU A 260 16.03 1.53 -16.87
CA LEU A 260 15.81 0.24 -16.21
C LEU A 260 15.52 0.32 -14.69
N LEU A 261 15.87 1.44 -14.03
CA LEU A 261 15.64 1.65 -12.59
C LEU A 261 14.41 2.51 -12.30
N THR A 262 13.63 2.84 -13.34
CA THR A 262 12.41 3.64 -13.25
C THR A 262 11.18 2.77 -12.96
N THR A 263 10.00 3.38 -12.86
CA THR A 263 8.74 2.64 -12.76
C THR A 263 8.35 1.87 -14.04
N GLN A 264 9.02 2.15 -15.16
CA GLN A 264 8.86 1.44 -16.43
C GLN A 264 9.96 0.40 -16.67
N GLY A 265 10.86 0.21 -15.69
CA GLY A 265 11.94 -0.76 -15.76
C GLY A 265 11.47 -2.22 -15.68
N PRO A 266 12.34 -3.19 -16.03
CA PRO A 266 12.03 -4.62 -15.95
C PRO A 266 11.85 -5.08 -14.50
N GLU A 267 11.22 -6.24 -14.28
CA GLU A 267 10.91 -6.78 -12.96
C GLU A 267 12.11 -6.84 -11.98
N ASP A 268 13.28 -7.20 -12.50
CA ASP A 268 14.50 -7.41 -11.72
C ASP A 268 15.14 -6.13 -11.15
N TYR A 269 14.80 -4.96 -11.72
CA TYR A 269 15.48 -3.68 -11.46
C TYR A 269 14.52 -2.50 -11.29
N GLY A 270 13.33 -2.61 -11.86
CA GLY A 270 12.33 -1.56 -11.97
C GLY A 270 11.44 -1.43 -10.73
N LEU A 271 10.67 -0.35 -10.74
CA LEU A 271 9.81 0.10 -9.66
C LEU A 271 8.33 0.02 -10.06
N ALA A 272 7.97 -0.93 -10.92
CA ALA A 272 6.59 -1.08 -11.41
C ALA A 272 5.61 -1.36 -10.28
N GLY A 273 6.00 -2.20 -9.30
CA GLY A 273 5.21 -2.46 -8.11
C GLY A 273 4.98 -1.21 -7.26
N LEU A 274 6.01 -0.36 -7.10
CA LEU A 274 5.90 0.93 -6.41
C LEU A 274 4.88 1.83 -7.11
N LYS A 275 4.95 1.98 -8.45
CA LYS A 275 3.98 2.78 -9.20
C LYS A 275 2.57 2.23 -9.09
N LYS A 276 2.40 0.90 -9.18
CA LYS A 276 1.11 0.23 -9.04
C LYS A 276 0.47 0.52 -7.68
N SER A 277 1.22 0.36 -6.59
CA SER A 277 0.76 0.62 -5.23
C SER A 277 0.41 2.10 -5.00
N LEU A 278 1.27 3.03 -5.43
CA LEU A 278 1.02 4.47 -5.32
C LEU A 278 -0.20 4.91 -6.14
N THR A 279 -0.28 4.48 -7.41
CA THR A 279 -1.41 4.83 -8.30
C THR A 279 -2.73 4.28 -7.78
N ALA A 280 -2.72 3.04 -7.29
CA ALA A 280 -3.90 2.44 -6.67
C ALA A 280 -4.38 3.28 -5.48
N HIS A 281 -3.49 3.92 -4.72
CA HIS A 281 -3.81 4.71 -3.52
C HIS A 281 -3.96 6.22 -3.78
N GLY A 282 -4.12 6.63 -5.04
CA GLY A 282 -4.45 8.01 -5.39
C GLY A 282 -3.26 8.96 -5.44
N PHE A 283 -2.08 8.43 -5.75
CA PHE A 283 -0.89 9.21 -6.09
C PHE A 283 -0.67 9.17 -7.60
N ASP A 284 -0.08 10.23 -8.15
CA ASP A 284 0.47 10.23 -9.50
C ASP A 284 1.99 10.05 -9.39
N VAL A 285 2.61 9.35 -10.37
CA VAL A 285 4.04 9.04 -10.32
C VAL A 285 4.72 9.46 -11.60
N GLU A 286 5.85 10.16 -11.48
CA GLU A 286 6.65 10.67 -12.58
C GLU A 286 8.11 10.25 -12.42
N ASP A 287 8.70 9.72 -13.50
CA ASP A 287 10.09 9.29 -13.53
C ASP A 287 10.99 10.39 -14.07
N VAL A 288 12.03 10.74 -13.32
CA VAL A 288 13.08 11.69 -13.72
C VAL A 288 14.42 10.96 -13.74
N ILE A 289 15.04 10.91 -14.91
CA ILE A 289 16.32 10.24 -15.15
C ILE A 289 17.45 11.26 -14.98
N LEU A 290 18.38 10.96 -14.08
CA LEU A 290 19.43 11.87 -13.61
C LEU A 290 20.80 11.67 -14.28
N LYS A 291 20.93 10.66 -15.14
CA LYS A 291 22.19 10.39 -15.85
C LYS A 291 21.95 10.01 -17.29
N LYS A 292 22.86 10.45 -18.15
CA LYS A 292 22.98 9.98 -19.52
C LYS A 292 24.08 8.92 -19.60
N TRP A 293 23.77 7.78 -20.20
CA TRP A 293 24.70 6.67 -20.37
C TRP A 293 25.20 6.65 -21.81
N GLY A 294 26.51 6.56 -21.99
CA GLY A 294 27.15 6.35 -23.29
C GLY A 294 27.76 4.95 -23.39
N GLU A 295 28.16 4.55 -24.59
CA GLU A 295 28.68 3.19 -24.85
C GLU A 295 29.99 2.86 -24.11
N MET A 296 30.88 3.84 -23.97
CA MET A 296 32.27 3.62 -23.53
C MET A 296 32.70 4.52 -22.35
N GLY A 297 31.83 5.41 -21.87
CA GLY A 297 32.12 6.41 -20.83
C GLY A 297 31.36 6.18 -19.52
N PRO A 298 31.80 6.78 -18.40
CA PRO A 298 31.00 6.83 -17.18
C PRO A 298 29.71 7.65 -17.42
N PRO A 299 28.64 7.39 -16.63
CA PRO A 299 27.40 8.14 -16.77
C PRO A 299 27.60 9.64 -16.46
N GLU A 300 27.13 10.49 -17.36
CA GLU A 300 27.21 11.95 -17.24
C GLU A 300 25.95 12.52 -16.55
N PRO A 301 26.05 13.58 -15.74
CA PRO A 301 24.88 14.28 -15.19
C PRO A 301 23.91 14.74 -16.30
N ALA A 302 22.65 14.36 -16.18
CA ALA A 302 21.59 14.77 -17.09
C ALA A 302 20.27 14.90 -16.34
N VAL A 303 19.26 15.46 -17.01
CA VAL A 303 17.88 15.44 -16.52
C VAL A 303 17.01 15.17 -17.74
N THR A 304 16.33 14.03 -17.78
CA THR A 304 15.42 13.63 -18.85
C THR A 304 14.23 12.89 -18.28
N THR A 305 13.14 12.84 -19.03
CA THR A 305 12.01 11.95 -18.72
C THR A 305 12.28 10.54 -19.26
N TYR A 306 11.48 9.57 -18.83
CA TYR A 306 11.51 8.24 -19.43
C TYR A 306 11.17 8.29 -20.93
N GLU A 307 10.13 9.04 -21.30
CA GLU A 307 9.68 9.17 -22.69
C GLU A 307 10.77 9.76 -23.59
N ASP A 308 11.51 10.76 -23.12
CA ASP A 308 12.66 11.33 -23.83
C ASP A 308 13.74 10.30 -24.12
N THR A 309 14.11 9.54 -23.09
CA THR A 309 15.21 8.58 -23.17
C THR A 309 14.82 7.44 -24.09
N ARG A 310 13.57 6.96 -23.99
CA ARG A 310 13.02 5.92 -24.86
C ARG A 310 12.92 6.41 -26.31
N TYR A 311 12.51 7.66 -26.53
CA TYR A 311 12.45 8.25 -27.86
C TYR A 311 13.83 8.30 -28.51
N ASP A 312 14.85 8.80 -27.80
CA ASP A 312 16.21 8.90 -28.32
C ASP A 312 16.79 7.50 -28.64
N ALA A 313 16.56 6.51 -27.76
CA ALA A 313 16.95 5.12 -28.00
C ALA A 313 16.27 4.52 -29.25
N LEU A 314 14.97 4.79 -29.45
CA LEU A 314 14.25 4.34 -30.65
C LEU A 314 14.74 5.02 -31.93
N VAL A 315 15.14 6.30 -31.87
CA VAL A 315 15.74 7.00 -33.02
C VAL A 315 17.05 6.34 -33.44
N GLU A 316 17.91 6.03 -32.48
CA GLU A 316 19.20 5.36 -32.73
C GLU A 316 19.00 3.93 -33.24
N ALA A 317 18.11 3.16 -32.61
CA ALA A 317 17.77 1.80 -33.05
C ALA A 317 17.22 1.78 -34.48
N LEU A 318 16.33 2.71 -34.84
CA LEU A 318 15.80 2.83 -36.20
C LEU A 318 16.88 3.13 -37.23
N ALA A 319 17.87 3.97 -36.90
CA ALA A 319 19.00 4.24 -37.80
C ALA A 319 19.89 3.00 -38.01
N GLY A 320 20.10 2.21 -36.94
CA GLY A 320 20.77 0.92 -37.01
C GLY A 320 20.03 -0.08 -37.91
N MET A 321 18.73 -0.26 -37.66
CA MET A 321 17.85 -1.13 -38.45
C MET A 321 17.80 -0.71 -39.92
N ASP A 322 17.71 0.59 -40.22
CA ASP A 322 17.74 1.12 -41.59
C ASP A 322 19.04 0.77 -42.32
N THR A 323 20.17 0.72 -41.59
CA THR A 323 21.48 0.37 -42.14
C THR A 323 21.59 -1.13 -42.38
N GLU A 324 21.11 -1.94 -41.44
CA GLU A 324 21.08 -3.40 -41.55
C GLU A 324 20.19 -3.86 -42.71
N ILE A 325 18.97 -3.31 -42.82
CA ILE A 325 18.04 -3.57 -43.93
C ILE A 325 18.70 -3.27 -45.27
N LYS A 326 19.39 -2.13 -45.42
CA LYS A 326 20.12 -1.79 -46.66
C LYS A 326 21.22 -2.80 -46.97
N SER A 327 21.99 -3.21 -45.97
CA SER A 327 23.04 -4.22 -46.13
C SER A 327 22.47 -5.57 -46.60
N VAL A 328 21.36 -6.02 -46.00
CA VAL A 328 20.68 -7.26 -46.39
C VAL A 328 20.07 -7.14 -47.80
N GLU A 329 19.49 -5.99 -48.15
CA GLU A 329 18.98 -5.72 -49.51
C GLU A 329 20.08 -5.78 -50.58
N GLU A 330 21.27 -5.25 -50.29
CA GLU A 330 22.44 -5.33 -51.16
C GLU A 330 22.93 -6.78 -51.33
N GLN A 331 23.07 -7.53 -50.24
CA GLN A 331 23.44 -8.95 -50.28
C GLN A 331 22.42 -9.78 -51.09
N LEU A 332 21.14 -9.53 -50.88
CA LEU A 332 20.06 -10.22 -51.59
C LEU A 332 20.09 -9.91 -53.09
N LYS A 333 20.43 -8.67 -53.47
CA LYS A 333 20.66 -8.29 -54.86
C LYS A 333 21.84 -9.04 -55.46
N GLU A 334 22.97 -9.12 -54.76
CA GLU A 334 24.16 -9.88 -55.22
C GLU A 334 23.87 -11.37 -55.42
N VAL A 335 23.14 -11.99 -54.49
CA VAL A 335 22.72 -13.39 -54.59
C VAL A 335 21.82 -13.60 -55.80
N ARG A 336 20.83 -12.72 -56.02
CA ARG A 336 19.94 -12.77 -57.19
C ARG A 336 20.69 -12.59 -58.51
N ASP A 337 21.62 -11.65 -58.57
CA ASP A 337 22.41 -11.40 -59.78
C ASP A 337 23.38 -12.56 -60.06
N THR A 338 23.95 -13.16 -59.01
CA THR A 338 24.75 -14.40 -59.13
C THR A 338 23.88 -15.56 -59.60
N GLN A 339 22.68 -15.74 -59.05
CA GLN A 339 21.76 -16.78 -59.49
C GLN A 339 21.37 -16.62 -60.96
N LYS A 340 21.07 -15.40 -61.41
CA LYS A 340 20.80 -15.08 -62.83
C LYS A 340 22.00 -15.38 -63.73
N LEU A 341 23.21 -15.03 -63.30
CA LEU A 341 24.45 -15.35 -64.02
C LEU A 341 24.59 -16.87 -64.18
N TRP A 342 24.44 -17.61 -63.07
CA TRP A 342 24.52 -19.06 -63.06
C TRP A 342 23.38 -19.73 -63.84
N GLN A 343 22.22 -19.09 -64.04
CA GLN A 343 21.13 -19.60 -64.89
C GLN A 343 21.33 -19.29 -66.38
N LYS A 344 21.94 -18.16 -66.74
CA LYS A 344 22.03 -17.68 -68.13
C LYS A 344 23.34 -18.02 -68.83
N SER A 345 24.45 -18.11 -68.11
CA SER A 345 25.77 -18.38 -68.71
C SER A 345 25.94 -19.86 -69.11
N SER A 346 26.80 -20.10 -70.09
CA SER A 346 27.21 -21.45 -70.47
C SER A 346 28.23 -22.03 -69.48
N LEU A 347 28.41 -23.36 -69.46
CA LEU A 347 29.36 -24.02 -68.57
C LEU A 347 30.82 -23.60 -68.83
N ASP A 348 31.18 -23.34 -70.10
CA ASP A 348 32.53 -22.87 -70.45
C ASP A 348 32.78 -21.44 -69.95
N GLU A 349 31.78 -20.56 -70.02
CA GLU A 349 31.86 -19.20 -69.48
C GLU A 349 32.00 -19.19 -67.95
N LEU A 350 31.25 -20.05 -67.26
CA LEU A 350 31.34 -20.19 -65.80
C LEU A 350 32.69 -20.79 -65.38
N ASN A 351 33.20 -21.80 -66.10
CA ASN A 351 34.52 -22.37 -65.86
C ASN A 351 35.65 -21.36 -66.07
N LYS A 352 35.50 -20.45 -67.04
CA LYS A 352 36.45 -19.36 -67.27
C LYS A 352 36.39 -18.30 -66.18
N LYS A 353 35.18 -17.91 -65.75
CA LYS A 353 34.97 -16.85 -64.74
C LYS A 353 35.39 -17.27 -63.32
N TYR A 354 35.23 -18.54 -62.98
CA TYR A 354 35.55 -19.08 -61.64
C TYR A 354 36.82 -19.95 -61.63
N ALA A 355 37.65 -19.88 -62.67
CA ALA A 355 38.84 -20.73 -62.85
C ALA A 355 39.76 -20.75 -61.62
N ASP A 356 40.04 -19.59 -61.03
CA ASP A 356 40.91 -19.45 -59.85
C ASP A 356 40.30 -20.07 -58.59
N GLN A 357 38.97 -20.03 -58.45
CA GLN A 357 38.25 -20.59 -57.30
C GLN A 357 38.08 -22.10 -57.40
N LEU A 358 38.05 -22.64 -58.62
CA LEU A 358 37.83 -24.06 -58.88
C LEU A 358 39.10 -24.92 -58.73
N ARG A 359 40.30 -24.33 -58.63
CA ARG A 359 41.60 -25.02 -58.43
C ARG A 359 41.78 -26.27 -59.32
N GLY A 360 41.42 -26.16 -60.60
CA GLY A 360 41.55 -27.23 -61.59
C GLY A 360 40.33 -28.16 -61.74
N ARG A 361 39.23 -27.96 -60.99
CA ARG A 361 37.96 -28.68 -61.18
C ARG A 361 37.12 -28.01 -62.28
N LYS A 362 36.32 -28.77 -63.01
CA LYS A 362 35.33 -28.24 -63.96
C LYS A 362 33.93 -28.24 -63.33
N ILE A 363 33.20 -27.14 -63.50
CA ILE A 363 31.76 -27.03 -63.24
C ILE A 363 31.04 -27.91 -64.28
N ASP A 364 30.35 -28.93 -63.79
CA ASP A 364 29.42 -29.75 -64.54
C ASP A 364 27.96 -29.38 -64.18
N GLU A 365 26.99 -29.99 -64.85
CA GLU A 365 25.58 -29.70 -64.61
C GLU A 365 25.13 -30.13 -63.20
N SER A 366 25.78 -31.14 -62.61
CA SER A 366 25.53 -31.58 -61.23
C SER A 366 25.95 -30.51 -60.21
N PHE A 367 27.10 -29.88 -60.43
CA PHE A 367 27.62 -28.78 -59.63
C PHE A 367 26.75 -27.54 -59.79
N ARG A 368 26.35 -27.19 -61.02
CA ARG A 368 25.44 -26.06 -61.29
C ARG A 368 24.13 -26.20 -60.52
N LYS A 369 23.50 -27.38 -60.54
CA LYS A 369 22.26 -27.65 -59.78
C LYS A 369 22.46 -27.49 -58.27
N ARG A 370 23.54 -28.03 -57.70
CA ARG A 370 23.86 -27.87 -56.27
C ARG A 370 24.10 -26.40 -55.91
N GLN A 371 24.82 -25.66 -56.74
CA GLN A 371 25.09 -24.24 -56.50
C GLN A 371 23.83 -23.38 -56.60
N LEU A 372 22.97 -23.63 -57.60
CA LEU A 372 21.69 -22.92 -57.71
C LEU A 372 20.75 -23.23 -56.54
N ALA A 373 20.75 -24.47 -56.03
CA ALA A 373 20.01 -24.83 -54.82
C ALA A 373 20.55 -24.11 -53.59
N ALA A 374 21.88 -24.03 -53.43
CA ALA A 374 22.52 -23.28 -52.34
C ALA A 374 22.22 -21.77 -52.40
N LEU A 375 22.26 -21.17 -53.60
CA LEU A 375 21.89 -19.77 -53.80
C LEU A 375 20.41 -19.51 -53.52
N ALA A 376 19.51 -20.42 -53.94
CA ALA A 376 18.07 -20.31 -53.64
C ALA A 376 17.79 -20.43 -52.13
N GLN A 377 18.51 -21.31 -51.43
CA GLN A 377 18.43 -21.40 -49.97
C GLN A 377 18.96 -20.12 -49.30
N GLY A 378 20.09 -19.58 -49.76
CA GLY A 378 20.64 -18.31 -49.27
C GLY A 378 19.68 -17.14 -49.49
N GLU A 379 19.06 -17.05 -50.67
CA GLU A 379 18.01 -16.06 -50.96
C GLU A 379 16.81 -16.22 -50.02
N ALA A 380 16.34 -17.44 -49.75
CA ALA A 380 15.22 -17.67 -48.84
C ALA A 380 15.54 -17.22 -47.41
N ILE A 381 16.76 -17.48 -46.92
CA ILE A 381 17.23 -17.03 -45.60
C ILE A 381 17.27 -15.49 -45.55
N LEU A 382 17.90 -14.85 -46.54
CA LEU A 382 18.01 -13.39 -46.58
C LEU A 382 16.63 -12.70 -46.70
N ASN A 383 15.68 -13.27 -47.45
CA ASN A 383 14.30 -12.75 -47.47
C ASN A 383 13.59 -12.91 -46.11
N ALA A 384 13.85 -14.00 -45.38
CA ALA A 384 13.26 -14.20 -44.06
C ALA A 384 13.81 -13.19 -43.04
N VAL A 385 15.13 -12.96 -43.04
CA VAL A 385 15.79 -11.92 -42.23
C VAL A 385 15.25 -10.55 -42.58
N LEU A 386 15.25 -10.17 -43.87
CA LEU A 386 14.73 -8.87 -44.32
C LEU A 386 13.27 -8.64 -43.92
N ARG A 387 12.44 -9.68 -43.94
CA ARG A 387 11.05 -9.58 -43.47
C ARG A 387 11.00 -9.32 -41.98
N GLN A 388 11.77 -10.05 -41.18
CA GLN A 388 11.84 -9.86 -39.73
C GLN A 388 12.32 -8.44 -39.40
N ASP A 389 13.42 -7.97 -40.00
CA ASP A 389 13.98 -6.63 -39.74
C ASP A 389 12.97 -5.53 -40.09
N ARG A 390 12.19 -5.71 -41.16
CA ARG A 390 11.12 -4.76 -41.55
C ARG A 390 9.96 -4.77 -40.56
N GLU A 391 9.56 -5.94 -40.05
CA GLU A 391 8.52 -6.07 -39.03
C GLU A 391 8.96 -5.40 -37.72
N GLU A 392 10.19 -5.63 -37.27
CA GLU A 392 10.79 -5.00 -36.08
C GLU A 392 10.89 -3.48 -36.24
N ARG A 393 11.35 -3.01 -37.41
CA ARG A 393 11.38 -1.58 -37.74
C ARG A 393 9.99 -0.96 -37.72
N GLU A 394 8.98 -1.60 -38.31
CA GLU A 394 7.61 -1.09 -38.31
C GLU A 394 7.04 -0.99 -36.88
N ALA A 395 7.35 -1.98 -36.03
CA ALA A 395 7.01 -1.95 -34.63
C ALA A 395 7.69 -0.77 -33.90
N ALA A 396 8.98 -0.55 -34.10
CA ALA A 396 9.72 0.56 -33.52
C ALA A 396 9.20 1.94 -34.00
N VAL A 397 8.79 2.07 -35.27
CA VAL A 397 8.14 3.30 -35.78
C VAL A 397 6.80 3.55 -35.10
N LYS A 398 5.98 2.51 -34.92
CA LYS A 398 4.69 2.61 -34.22
C LYS A 398 4.88 3.01 -32.76
N GLU A 399 5.83 2.40 -32.07
CA GLU A 399 6.18 2.74 -30.69
C GLU A 399 6.64 4.20 -30.58
N LYS A 400 7.59 4.62 -31.43
CA LYS A 400 8.08 6.00 -31.47
C LYS A 400 6.95 7.02 -31.66
N ALA A 401 5.96 6.72 -32.50
CA ALA A 401 4.82 7.59 -32.75
C ALA A 401 3.84 7.71 -31.57
N SER A 402 3.91 6.79 -30.59
CA SER A 402 3.04 6.79 -29.41
C SER A 402 3.59 7.59 -28.22
N LEU A 403 4.85 8.04 -28.29
CA LEU A 403 5.50 8.83 -27.22
C LEU A 403 5.14 10.31 -27.33
N ASN A 404 4.97 11.03 -26.21
CA ASN A 404 4.57 12.43 -26.19
C ASN A 404 5.79 13.37 -26.28
N VAL A 405 6.15 13.80 -27.50
CA VAL A 405 7.40 14.53 -27.77
C VAL A 405 7.25 16.07 -27.67
N ASP A 406 6.03 16.59 -27.55
CA ASP A 406 5.79 18.05 -27.61
C ASP A 406 6.24 18.77 -26.33
N GLU A 407 6.05 18.19 -25.14
CA GLU A 407 6.58 18.72 -23.87
C GLU A 407 8.12 18.57 -23.79
N SER A 408 8.65 17.48 -24.36
CA SER A 408 10.07 17.17 -24.45
C SER A 408 10.89 18.20 -25.23
N ALA A 409 10.33 18.80 -26.27
CA ALA A 409 11.05 19.77 -27.11
C ALA A 409 11.38 21.07 -26.38
N GLU A 410 10.55 21.49 -25.41
CA GLU A 410 10.81 22.64 -24.55
C GLU A 410 11.89 22.32 -23.51
N GLN A 411 11.78 21.17 -22.86
CA GLN A 411 12.78 20.70 -21.88
C GLN A 411 14.18 20.53 -22.49
N ARG A 412 14.26 20.09 -23.76
CA ARG A 412 15.53 19.96 -24.51
C ARG A 412 16.26 21.30 -24.72
N ARG A 413 15.57 22.44 -24.62
CA ARG A 413 16.19 23.79 -24.76
C ARG A 413 16.87 24.27 -23.49
N ILE A 414 16.55 23.69 -22.33
CA ILE A 414 17.15 24.07 -21.04
C ILE A 414 18.52 23.40 -20.93
N THR A 415 19.59 24.18 -21.07
CA THR A 415 20.98 23.71 -20.95
C THR A 415 21.47 23.68 -19.51
N ASP A 416 20.91 24.51 -18.63
CA ASP A 416 21.23 24.52 -17.21
C ASP A 416 20.60 23.32 -16.49
N LEU A 417 21.44 22.41 -15.98
CA LEU A 417 21.02 21.21 -15.28
C LEU A 417 20.17 21.51 -14.05
N LYS A 418 20.49 22.58 -13.31
CA LYS A 418 19.72 22.95 -12.11
C LYS A 418 18.32 23.38 -12.53
N ALA A 419 18.20 24.34 -13.44
CA ALA A 419 16.92 24.84 -13.94
C ALA A 419 16.08 23.72 -14.57
N LYS A 420 16.73 22.77 -15.25
CA LYS A 420 16.05 21.63 -15.86
C LYS A 420 15.49 20.68 -14.80
N LEU A 421 16.26 20.37 -13.75
CA LEU A 421 15.76 19.55 -12.65
C LEU A 421 14.64 20.27 -11.87
N ASP A 422 14.81 21.57 -11.58
CA ASP A 422 13.79 22.39 -10.92
C ASP A 422 12.46 22.35 -11.68
N HIS A 423 12.50 22.47 -13.02
CA HIS A 423 11.32 22.36 -13.86
C HIS A 423 10.70 20.94 -13.79
N ALA A 424 11.52 19.89 -13.89
CA ALA A 424 11.05 18.51 -13.87
C ALA A 424 10.38 18.13 -12.54
N ILE A 425 10.83 18.70 -11.41
CA ILE A 425 10.28 18.41 -10.07
C ILE A 425 9.30 19.49 -9.59
N ALA A 426 9.01 20.52 -10.39
CA ALA A 426 8.20 21.67 -9.98
C ALA A 426 6.79 21.27 -9.52
N ASP A 427 6.19 20.29 -10.20
CA ASP A 427 4.85 19.78 -9.93
C ASP A 427 4.82 18.59 -8.96
N CYS A 428 5.99 18.12 -8.51
CA CYS A 428 6.10 17.03 -7.54
C CYS A 428 5.87 17.54 -6.11
N ASP A 429 5.05 16.82 -5.35
CA ASP A 429 4.79 17.08 -3.93
C ASP A 429 5.76 16.29 -3.03
N LEU A 430 6.30 15.17 -3.52
CA LEU A 430 7.25 14.31 -2.83
C LEU A 430 8.30 13.80 -3.83
N LEU A 431 9.55 13.71 -3.39
CA LEU A 431 10.62 13.04 -4.15
C LEU A 431 11.03 11.73 -3.49
N ILE A 432 11.21 10.68 -4.29
CA ILE A 432 11.82 9.42 -3.87
C ILE A 432 13.12 9.23 -4.64
N VAL A 433 14.22 8.97 -3.93
CA VAL A 433 15.56 8.77 -4.52
C VAL A 433 16.05 7.35 -4.22
N PRO A 434 15.73 6.38 -5.09
CA PRO A 434 16.20 5.01 -4.95
C PRO A 434 17.63 4.84 -5.47
N ARG A 435 18.54 4.42 -4.59
CA ARG A 435 19.94 4.10 -4.92
C ARG A 435 20.23 2.64 -4.64
N MET A 436 19.83 1.77 -5.57
CA MET A 436 20.05 0.33 -5.45
C MET A 436 21.52 -0.01 -5.77
N THR A 437 22.35 -0.10 -4.74
CA THR A 437 23.79 -0.36 -4.92
C THR A 437 24.15 -1.84 -4.87
N ILE A 438 23.54 -2.63 -3.99
CA ILE A 438 23.83 -4.08 -3.83
C ILE A 438 22.54 -4.88 -3.94
N ARG A 439 22.47 -5.83 -4.87
CA ARG A 439 21.36 -6.78 -4.99
C ARG A 439 21.78 -8.17 -4.50
N ASN A 440 22.97 -8.61 -4.90
CA ASN A 440 23.50 -9.89 -4.45
C ASN A 440 25.03 -9.85 -4.25
N VAL A 441 25.45 -9.87 -2.98
CA VAL A 441 26.85 -9.93 -2.59
C VAL A 441 27.53 -11.24 -3.05
N ILE A 442 26.79 -12.35 -3.05
CA ILE A 442 27.28 -13.69 -3.42
C ILE A 442 27.49 -13.81 -4.93
N PHE A 443 26.73 -13.11 -5.77
CA PHE A 443 27.01 -13.11 -7.22
C PHE A 443 27.79 -11.88 -7.67
N GLY A 444 28.05 -10.93 -6.76
CA GLY A 444 28.68 -9.66 -7.09
C GLY A 444 27.78 -8.76 -7.93
N ASP A 445 26.48 -8.99 -7.90
CA ASP A 445 25.47 -8.28 -8.67
C ASP A 445 25.06 -7.00 -7.95
N ARG A 446 25.46 -5.87 -8.54
CA ARG A 446 25.54 -4.56 -7.90
C ARG A 446 25.62 -3.45 -8.94
N ILE A 447 25.26 -2.25 -8.52
CA ILE A 447 25.48 -1.01 -9.28
C ILE A 447 26.42 -0.15 -8.43
N PRO A 448 27.61 0.22 -8.93
CA PRO A 448 28.57 1.01 -8.16
C PRO A 448 27.97 2.30 -7.58
N ASN A 449 28.18 2.54 -6.28
CA ASN A 449 27.61 3.69 -5.59
C ASN A 449 28.02 5.03 -6.25
N ARG A 450 29.22 5.10 -6.84
CA ARG A 450 29.69 6.26 -7.63
C ARG A 450 28.74 6.72 -8.72
N PHE A 451 27.99 5.82 -9.36
CA PHE A 451 27.06 6.20 -10.44
C PHE A 451 25.82 6.94 -9.93
N TYR A 452 25.48 6.80 -8.65
CA TYR A 452 24.36 7.49 -8.01
C TYR A 452 24.67 8.90 -7.50
N ARG A 453 25.95 9.31 -7.54
CA ARG A 453 26.36 10.63 -7.05
C ARG A 453 25.74 11.72 -7.91
N LEU A 454 25.10 12.69 -7.26
CA LEU A 454 24.58 13.86 -7.92
C LEU A 454 25.64 14.95 -7.97
N ASP A 455 25.67 15.70 -9.07
CA ASP A 455 26.52 16.88 -9.16
C ASP A 455 25.96 18.03 -8.31
N GLU A 456 26.73 19.11 -8.20
CA GLU A 456 26.33 20.29 -7.41
C GLU A 456 25.04 20.93 -7.94
N SER A 457 24.83 20.95 -9.26
CA SER A 457 23.64 21.54 -9.89
C SER A 457 22.39 20.73 -9.56
N GLN A 458 22.44 19.40 -9.70
CA GLN A 458 21.34 18.50 -9.34
C GLN A 458 21.04 18.56 -7.83
N ALA A 459 22.08 18.54 -6.98
CA ALA A 459 21.90 18.63 -5.54
C ALA A 459 21.32 20.00 -5.11
N ALA A 460 21.67 21.08 -5.80
CA ALA A 460 21.12 22.41 -5.56
C ALA A 460 19.62 22.51 -5.88
N ALA A 461 19.13 21.83 -6.92
CA ALA A 461 17.70 21.76 -7.20
C ALA A 461 16.94 20.99 -6.10
N VAL A 462 17.47 19.85 -5.66
CA VAL A 462 16.88 19.11 -4.52
C VAL A 462 16.93 19.95 -3.23
N LYS A 463 17.98 20.75 -3.03
CA LYS A 463 18.07 21.71 -1.92
C LYS A 463 16.96 22.76 -1.98
N ASP A 464 16.67 23.32 -3.14
CA ASP A 464 15.58 24.29 -3.31
C ASP A 464 14.20 23.66 -3.12
N PHE A 465 14.02 22.40 -3.53
CA PHE A 465 12.83 21.61 -3.23
C PHE A 465 12.59 21.46 -1.71
N LEU A 466 13.63 21.10 -0.96
CA LEU A 466 13.57 21.01 0.51
C LEU A 466 13.35 22.38 1.16
N LYS A 467 13.96 23.46 0.65
CA LYS A 467 13.72 24.84 1.13
C LYS A 467 12.27 25.26 0.96
N ALA A 468 11.57 24.76 -0.06
CA ALA A 468 10.14 24.96 -0.21
C ALA A 468 9.29 24.19 0.83
N GLY A 469 9.91 23.43 1.73
CA GLY A 469 9.22 22.60 2.73
C GLY A 469 8.69 21.29 2.17
N ARG A 470 9.05 20.93 0.94
CA ARG A 470 8.56 19.71 0.29
C ARG A 470 9.39 18.49 0.72
N PRO A 471 8.75 17.35 1.00
CA PRO A 471 9.41 16.19 1.59
C PRO A 471 10.26 15.35 0.63
N LEU A 472 11.13 14.53 1.21
CA LEU A 472 12.03 13.61 0.48
C LEU A 472 12.11 12.24 1.17
N LEU A 473 12.04 11.17 0.38
CA LEU A 473 12.36 9.80 0.77
C LEU A 473 13.68 9.35 0.10
N ALA A 474 14.73 9.18 0.91
CA ALA A 474 16.03 8.70 0.45
C ALA A 474 16.17 7.18 0.69
N CYS A 475 16.17 6.37 -0.37
CA CYS A 475 16.36 4.92 -0.28
C CYS A 475 17.79 4.59 -0.69
N PHE A 476 18.74 4.71 0.23
CA PHE A 476 20.18 4.63 -0.08
C PHE A 476 20.78 3.29 0.33
N GLY A 477 21.17 2.48 -0.66
CA GLY A 477 21.94 1.27 -0.43
C GLY A 477 23.38 1.55 0.04
N PRO A 478 24.12 0.50 0.44
CA PRO A 478 25.49 0.63 0.96
C PRO A 478 26.46 1.31 -0.01
N ALA A 479 27.43 2.02 0.57
CA ALA A 479 28.48 2.71 -0.19
C ALA A 479 29.68 1.82 -0.54
N ASN A 480 29.73 0.58 -0.01
CA ASN A 480 30.84 -0.34 -0.23
C ASN A 480 30.97 -0.71 -1.71
N GLU A 481 32.20 -0.66 -2.23
CA GLU A 481 32.53 -1.09 -3.59
C GLU A 481 33.39 -2.35 -3.53
N SER A 482 33.29 -3.20 -4.55
CA SER A 482 34.21 -4.33 -4.64
C SER A 482 35.63 -3.81 -4.94
N PRO A 483 36.68 -4.53 -4.51
CA PRO A 483 38.05 -4.13 -4.82
C PRO A 483 38.30 -3.94 -6.33
N THR A 484 37.69 -4.80 -7.16
CA THR A 484 37.79 -4.73 -8.62
C THR A 484 37.16 -3.46 -9.19
N ASP A 485 35.97 -3.09 -8.71
CA ASP A 485 35.30 -1.86 -9.17
C ASP A 485 36.01 -0.63 -8.69
N ALA A 486 36.48 -0.63 -7.43
CA ALA A 486 37.23 0.47 -6.86
C ALA A 486 38.48 0.77 -7.70
N MET A 487 39.21 -0.26 -8.14
CA MET A 487 40.35 -0.13 -9.05
C MET A 487 39.93 0.38 -10.43
N ARG A 488 38.92 -0.25 -11.06
CA ARG A 488 38.45 0.13 -12.40
C ARG A 488 37.98 1.58 -12.43
N LEU A 489 37.15 1.99 -11.48
CA LEU A 489 36.54 3.33 -11.43
C LEU A 489 37.53 4.41 -10.98
N ALA A 490 38.58 4.07 -10.23
CA ALA A 490 39.67 4.99 -9.95
C ALA A 490 40.42 5.39 -11.22
N GLN A 491 40.55 4.49 -12.20
CA GLN A 491 41.22 4.79 -13.48
C GLN A 491 40.40 5.72 -14.38
N VAL A 492 39.07 5.69 -14.28
CA VAL A 492 38.17 6.51 -15.13
C VAL A 492 37.79 7.85 -14.48
N GLY A 493 38.42 8.22 -13.36
CA GLY A 493 38.20 9.52 -12.72
C GLY A 493 36.78 9.73 -12.17
N ALA A 494 35.99 8.67 -11.98
CA ALA A 494 34.64 8.70 -11.39
C ALA A 494 34.72 8.94 -9.85
N GLY A 495 35.44 9.98 -9.44
CA GLY A 495 35.67 10.39 -8.06
C GLY A 495 34.97 11.73 -7.77
N GLY A 496 34.51 11.89 -6.54
CA GLY A 496 33.83 13.11 -6.09
C GLY A 496 32.94 12.86 -4.87
N PRO A 497 32.67 13.88 -4.04
CA PRO A 497 31.72 13.76 -2.95
C PRO A 497 30.28 13.56 -3.45
N ASP A 498 29.43 12.96 -2.62
CA ASP A 498 27.99 12.88 -2.88
C ASP A 498 27.29 14.08 -2.24
N GLU A 499 26.97 15.09 -3.05
CA GLU A 499 26.39 16.34 -2.54
C GLU A 499 25.00 16.16 -1.95
N LEU A 500 24.21 15.19 -2.43
CA LEU A 500 22.91 14.88 -1.83
C LEU A 500 23.07 14.24 -0.45
N GLU A 501 24.01 13.31 -0.28
CA GLU A 501 24.30 12.73 1.04
C GLU A 501 24.84 13.79 2.01
N ARG A 502 25.69 14.72 1.55
CA ARG A 502 26.15 15.88 2.34
C ARG A 502 25.00 16.79 2.76
N LEU A 503 24.02 16.99 1.87
CA LEU A 503 22.83 17.77 2.17
C LEU A 503 21.95 17.11 3.25
N LEU A 504 21.77 15.78 3.21
CA LEU A 504 21.01 15.05 4.23
C LEU A 504 21.75 14.99 5.58
N ASN A 505 23.08 14.88 5.52
CA ASN A 505 23.97 15.01 6.67
C ASN A 505 23.74 16.34 7.43
N ARG A 506 23.51 17.44 6.71
CA ARG A 506 23.19 18.77 7.30
C ARG A 506 21.81 18.84 7.96
N LEU A 507 20.92 17.88 7.68
CA LEU A 507 19.63 17.71 8.37
C LEU A 507 19.73 16.74 9.56
N GLY A 508 20.93 16.20 9.84
CA GLY A 508 21.18 15.25 10.92
C GLY A 508 21.02 13.78 10.52
N ILE A 509 20.76 13.45 9.26
CA ILE A 509 20.68 12.06 8.80
C ILE A 509 22.08 11.59 8.35
N ARG A 510 22.70 10.70 9.11
CA ARG A 510 24.03 10.12 8.80
C ARG A 510 23.89 8.72 8.24
N PHE A 511 24.46 8.49 7.06
CA PHE A 511 24.50 7.17 6.46
C PHE A 511 25.83 6.48 6.76
N GLY A 512 25.78 5.33 7.46
CA GLY A 512 26.97 4.53 7.80
C GLY A 512 27.73 4.05 6.56
N LYS A 513 29.03 3.77 6.66
CA LYS A 513 29.81 3.36 5.48
C LYS A 513 29.76 1.86 5.21
N GLU A 514 29.30 1.10 6.19
CA GLU A 514 29.28 -0.36 6.17
C GLU A 514 27.99 -0.93 5.59
N THR A 515 28.06 -2.20 5.22
CA THR A 515 26.88 -3.02 4.89
C THR A 515 26.53 -3.90 6.08
N VAL A 516 25.26 -3.97 6.45
CA VAL A 516 24.80 -4.94 7.45
C VAL A 516 24.60 -6.30 6.80
N LEU A 517 25.21 -7.33 7.39
CA LEU A 517 25.07 -8.73 7.02
C LEU A 517 24.39 -9.52 8.15
N PHE A 518 23.72 -10.62 7.80
CA PHE A 518 23.00 -11.45 8.76
C PHE A 518 23.72 -12.76 9.05
N ASN A 519 23.59 -13.28 10.28
CA ASN A 519 24.23 -14.54 10.69
C ASN A 519 23.86 -15.71 9.79
N ALA A 520 22.63 -15.73 9.28
CA ALA A 520 22.14 -16.74 8.35
C ALA A 520 22.96 -16.80 7.05
N GLU A 521 23.53 -15.69 6.59
CA GLU A 521 24.29 -15.59 5.34
C GLU A 521 25.73 -16.12 5.47
N GLY A 522 26.25 -16.23 6.70
CA GLY A 522 27.61 -16.70 6.97
C GLY A 522 27.90 -18.09 6.38
N LYS A 523 26.91 -19.00 6.42
CA LYS A 523 27.05 -20.34 5.84
C LYS A 523 27.16 -20.30 4.31
N SER A 524 26.35 -19.47 3.65
CA SER A 524 26.36 -19.37 2.19
C SER A 524 27.61 -18.69 1.64
N PHE A 525 28.21 -17.76 2.40
CA PHE A 525 29.52 -17.23 2.04
C PHE A 525 30.62 -18.30 2.09
N ALA A 526 30.55 -19.23 3.06
CA ALA A 526 31.47 -20.36 3.15
C ALA A 526 31.26 -21.41 2.04
N GLU A 527 30.01 -21.72 1.68
CA GLU A 527 29.66 -22.68 0.62
C GLU A 527 30.08 -22.21 -0.79
N ARG A 528 30.08 -20.89 -1.07
CA ARG A 528 30.62 -20.36 -2.33
C ARG A 528 32.12 -20.66 -2.46
N ARG A 529 32.87 -20.58 -1.35
CA ARG A 529 34.31 -20.85 -1.35
C ARG A 529 34.63 -22.33 -1.64
N SER A 530 33.73 -23.25 -1.30
CA SER A 530 33.91 -24.69 -1.57
C SER A 530 33.56 -25.10 -3.00
N GLY A 531 33.14 -24.17 -3.87
CA GLY A 531 32.90 -24.45 -5.30
C GLY A 531 31.59 -25.16 -5.61
N LEU A 532 30.63 -25.18 -4.68
CA LEU A 532 29.31 -25.74 -4.93
C LEU A 532 28.52 -24.83 -5.88
N LEU A 533 28.14 -25.38 -7.05
CA LEU A 533 27.44 -24.68 -8.15
C LEU A 533 26.08 -24.06 -7.77
N PHE A 534 25.55 -24.32 -6.57
CA PHE A 534 24.22 -23.89 -6.10
C PHE A 534 24.24 -23.06 -4.80
N ALA A 535 25.40 -22.56 -4.37
CA ALA A 535 25.51 -21.84 -3.10
C ALA A 535 24.73 -20.50 -3.11
N GLY A 536 23.85 -20.29 -2.12
CA GLY A 536 23.30 -18.96 -1.77
C GLY A 536 21.94 -18.55 -2.34
N ALA A 537 21.24 -19.41 -3.08
CA ALA A 537 19.97 -19.05 -3.71
C ALA A 537 18.78 -18.89 -2.73
N ASN A 538 18.86 -19.41 -1.49
CA ASN A 538 17.70 -19.45 -0.60
C ASN A 538 18.04 -19.23 0.89
N VAL A 539 18.85 -18.22 1.19
CA VAL A 539 19.07 -17.80 2.59
C VAL A 539 17.91 -16.94 3.05
N GLU A 540 17.12 -17.49 3.98
CA GLU A 540 16.07 -16.76 4.67
C GLU A 540 16.69 -15.90 5.78
N ILE A 541 16.68 -14.58 5.58
CA ILE A 541 17.18 -13.63 6.56
C ILE A 541 16.08 -13.27 7.57
N PRO A 542 16.45 -12.83 8.80
CA PRO A 542 15.49 -12.29 9.74
C PRO A 542 14.71 -11.10 9.16
N PRO A 543 13.42 -10.94 9.50
CA PRO A 543 12.67 -9.74 9.17
C PRO A 543 13.21 -8.52 9.93
N VAL A 544 12.84 -7.33 9.48
CA VAL A 544 13.10 -6.09 10.21
C VAL A 544 12.23 -6.00 11.47
N GLU A 545 12.72 -5.27 12.46
CA GLU A 545 12.07 -5.06 13.74
C GLU A 545 11.60 -3.60 13.85
N PHE A 546 10.47 -3.41 14.52
CA PHE A 546 9.84 -2.10 14.76
C PHE A 546 9.83 -1.73 16.24
N ASP A 547 10.70 -2.36 17.04
CA ASP A 547 10.86 -2.04 18.46
C ASP A 547 11.67 -0.76 18.65
N PRO A 548 11.58 -0.09 19.81
CA PRO A 548 12.45 1.03 20.14
C PRO A 548 13.93 0.64 20.08
N LEU A 549 14.80 1.54 19.63
CA LEU A 549 16.23 1.25 19.54
C LEU A 549 16.80 1.10 20.97
N PRO A 550 17.35 -0.07 21.35
CA PRO A 550 17.90 -0.28 22.68
C PRO A 550 19.03 0.70 22.99
N ASP A 551 19.16 1.15 24.24
CA ASP A 551 20.22 2.08 24.64
C ASP A 551 21.63 1.53 24.36
N SER A 552 21.82 0.20 24.46
CA SER A 552 23.07 -0.48 24.12
C SER A 552 23.44 -0.42 22.64
N ALA A 553 22.47 -0.16 21.75
CA ALA A 553 22.68 -0.03 20.31
C ALA A 553 22.84 1.44 19.86
N ARG A 554 22.68 2.40 20.78
CA ARG A 554 22.89 3.84 20.54
C ARG A 554 24.37 4.17 20.68
N VAL A 555 25.08 4.18 19.56
CA VAL A 555 26.54 4.41 19.55
C VAL A 555 26.91 5.83 19.98
N LEU A 556 26.03 6.81 19.73
CA LEU A 556 26.18 8.20 20.19
C LEU A 556 25.58 8.39 21.59
N ALA A 557 26.08 7.67 22.58
CA ALA A 557 25.62 7.68 23.97
C ALA A 557 25.98 8.96 24.77
N LYS A 558 26.09 10.14 24.15
CA LYS A 558 26.48 11.39 24.84
C LYS A 558 25.36 12.43 25.00
N ARG A 559 24.18 12.20 24.44
CA ARG A 559 23.06 13.14 24.51
C ARG A 559 21.89 12.43 25.19
N ASP A 560 21.59 12.80 26.44
CA ASP A 560 20.40 12.39 27.23
C ASP A 560 19.10 12.96 26.62
N VAL A 561 18.91 12.73 25.34
CA VAL A 561 17.90 13.39 24.51
C VAL A 561 16.95 12.30 24.03
N HIS A 562 16.20 11.74 24.97
CA HIS A 562 15.14 10.80 24.65
C HIS A 562 13.94 11.57 24.11
N ALA A 563 13.56 11.26 22.88
CA ALA A 563 12.27 11.69 22.36
C ALA A 563 11.15 11.10 23.22
N LYS A 564 10.11 11.91 23.48
CA LYS A 564 8.99 11.49 24.34
C LYS A 564 8.02 10.55 23.64
N ASN A 565 7.94 10.64 22.32
CA ASN A 565 6.94 9.95 21.51
C ASN A 565 7.59 9.01 20.49
N ALA A 566 6.90 7.92 20.17
CA ALA A 566 7.30 7.04 19.08
C ALA A 566 7.11 7.72 17.71
N ASN A 567 7.92 7.33 16.74
CA ASN A 567 7.67 7.67 15.34
C ASN A 567 6.29 7.16 14.88
N ARG A 568 5.52 7.98 14.16
CA ARG A 568 4.20 7.57 13.66
C ARG A 568 4.29 6.45 12.61
N ILE A 569 5.32 6.45 11.76
CA ILE A 569 5.57 5.36 10.81
C ILE A 569 5.82 4.07 11.57
N ARG A 570 6.68 4.09 12.60
CA ARG A 570 6.94 2.91 13.44
C ARG A 570 5.67 2.39 14.09
N ALA A 571 4.88 3.28 14.70
CA ALA A 571 3.62 2.92 15.36
C ALA A 571 2.65 2.26 14.37
N SER A 572 2.55 2.80 13.14
CA SER A 572 1.74 2.19 12.08
C SER A 572 2.20 0.77 11.75
N MET A 573 3.51 0.59 11.53
CA MET A 573 4.07 -0.73 11.21
C MET A 573 3.93 -1.74 12.38
N GLN A 574 3.94 -1.28 13.63
CA GLN A 574 3.63 -2.12 14.79
C GLN A 574 2.16 -2.57 14.77
N ILE A 575 1.23 -1.67 14.47
CA ILE A 575 -0.20 -2.00 14.32
C ILE A 575 -0.39 -3.03 13.20
N ALA A 576 0.26 -2.83 12.05
CA ALA A 576 0.25 -3.76 10.94
C ALA A 576 0.77 -5.17 11.32
N SER A 577 1.82 -5.23 12.14
CA SER A 577 2.36 -6.47 12.71
C SER A 577 1.34 -7.17 13.62
N HIS A 578 0.64 -6.38 14.44
CA HIS A 578 -0.42 -6.88 15.33
C HIS A 578 -1.64 -7.40 14.54
N SER A 579 -1.98 -6.79 13.40
CA SER A 579 -3.00 -7.29 12.47
C SER A 579 -2.69 -8.69 11.92
N ARG A 580 -1.42 -9.12 11.94
CA ARG A 580 -1.02 -10.51 11.59
C ARG A 580 -1.02 -11.48 12.78
N GLY A 581 -1.48 -11.03 13.95
CA GLY A 581 -1.57 -11.82 15.17
C GLY A 581 -0.25 -11.89 15.95
N GLY A 582 0.55 -10.82 15.91
CA GLY A 582 1.79 -10.67 16.68
C GLY A 582 2.99 -11.42 16.11
N LYS A 583 2.90 -11.93 14.88
CA LYS A 583 4.07 -12.41 14.13
C LYS A 583 4.77 -11.21 13.51
N THR A 584 6.10 -11.21 13.51
CA THR A 584 6.88 -10.19 12.81
C THR A 584 6.39 -10.04 11.38
N LEU A 585 6.15 -8.80 10.96
CA LEU A 585 5.83 -8.46 9.59
C LEU A 585 6.94 -9.03 8.69
N ASP A 586 6.58 -9.85 7.71
CA ASP A 586 7.57 -10.47 6.81
C ASP A 586 8.09 -9.43 5.82
N LEU A 587 8.89 -8.51 6.35
CA LEU A 587 9.60 -7.48 5.64
C LEU A 587 11.09 -7.74 5.83
N ARG A 588 11.69 -8.33 4.81
CA ARG A 588 13.11 -8.68 4.80
C ARG A 588 13.86 -7.70 3.90
N ILE A 589 14.85 -7.02 4.48
CA ILE A 589 15.72 -6.10 3.76
C ILE A 589 17.13 -6.70 3.79
N ARG A 590 17.62 -7.10 2.63
CA ARG A 590 18.96 -7.68 2.48
C ARG A 590 19.99 -6.56 2.22
N TYR A 591 21.17 -6.73 2.80
CA TYR A 591 22.30 -5.80 2.67
C TYR A 591 21.97 -4.32 3.00
N PRO A 592 21.26 -4.00 4.09
CA PRO A 592 20.95 -2.62 4.38
C PRO A 592 22.19 -1.85 4.86
N ARG A 593 22.20 -0.55 4.59
CA ARG A 593 23.14 0.45 5.10
C ARG A 593 22.60 0.98 6.44
N PRO A 594 23.40 1.01 7.52
CA PRO A 594 22.99 1.66 8.76
C PRO A 594 22.70 3.16 8.54
N ILE A 595 21.67 3.68 9.18
CA ILE A 595 21.31 5.10 9.15
C ILE A 595 21.11 5.59 10.58
N TYR A 596 21.78 6.66 10.95
CA TYR A 596 21.75 7.23 12.28
C TYR A 596 21.21 8.67 12.25
N TYR A 597 20.54 9.08 13.31
CA TYR A 597 20.24 10.48 13.55
C TYR A 597 21.31 11.12 14.44
N ASP A 598 22.05 12.09 13.90
CA ASP A 598 23.08 12.86 14.60
C ASP A 598 23.07 14.33 14.12
N PRO A 599 22.20 15.17 14.70
CA PRO A 599 22.08 16.57 14.32
C PRO A 599 23.31 17.38 14.77
N ASP A 600 23.68 18.39 13.98
CA ASP A 600 24.81 19.28 14.28
C ASP A 600 24.55 20.13 15.55
N LYS A 601 23.29 20.40 15.88
CA LYS A 601 22.87 21.11 17.11
C LYS A 601 22.24 20.13 18.10
N ASP A 602 22.40 20.40 19.39
CA ASP A 602 21.74 19.68 20.48
C ASP A 602 20.23 19.98 20.48
N GLU A 603 19.50 19.40 19.52
CA GLU A 603 18.05 19.52 19.39
C GLU A 603 17.38 18.21 19.81
N THR A 604 16.41 18.31 20.71
CA THR A 604 15.56 17.17 21.06
C THR A 604 14.55 16.93 19.96
N PRO A 605 14.59 15.77 19.26
CA PRO A 605 13.60 15.48 18.25
C PRO A 605 12.22 15.29 18.91
N GLN A 606 11.17 15.67 18.18
CA GLN A 606 9.79 15.61 18.68
C GLN A 606 9.32 14.17 18.96
N PHE A 607 9.89 13.21 18.22
CA PHE A 607 9.64 11.78 18.29
C PHE A 607 10.94 11.03 17.99
N GLU A 608 10.99 9.74 18.29
CA GLU A 608 12.17 8.92 18.03
C GLU A 608 12.42 8.82 16.51
N PRO A 609 13.57 9.29 16.01
CA PRO A 609 13.82 9.34 14.56
C PRO A 609 13.85 7.95 13.91
N GLU A 610 14.41 6.96 14.61
CA GLU A 610 14.58 5.60 14.13
C GLU A 610 13.24 4.84 14.11
N PHE A 611 12.90 4.26 12.95
CA PHE A 611 11.64 3.54 12.76
C PHE A 611 11.78 2.13 12.16
N LEU A 612 12.95 1.77 11.63
CA LEU A 612 13.26 0.44 11.12
C LEU A 612 14.59 -0.06 11.68
N LEU A 613 14.58 -1.24 12.29
CA LEU A 613 15.78 -1.88 12.85
C LEU A 613 16.06 -3.22 12.18
N THR A 614 17.34 -3.58 12.09
CA THR A 614 17.73 -4.97 11.80
C THR A 614 17.64 -5.83 13.06
N SER A 615 17.46 -7.14 12.89
CA SER A 615 17.55 -8.07 14.02
C SER A 615 18.92 -8.01 14.71
N ALA A 616 18.96 -8.35 16.00
CA ALA A 616 20.20 -8.49 16.76
C ALA A 616 21.18 -9.52 16.16
N ALA A 617 20.68 -10.47 15.36
CA ALA A 617 21.46 -11.48 14.64
C ALA A 617 22.15 -10.95 13.36
N SER A 618 22.73 -9.75 13.45
CA SER A 618 23.40 -9.06 12.35
C SER A 618 24.74 -8.44 12.78
N TRP A 619 25.58 -8.00 11.83
CA TRP A 619 26.81 -7.23 12.05
C TRP A 619 27.07 -6.26 10.90
N ASN A 620 27.82 -5.18 11.15
CA ASN A 620 28.32 -4.26 10.12
C ASN A 620 29.64 -4.76 9.52
N GLU A 621 29.75 -4.72 8.20
CA GLU A 621 30.91 -5.21 7.43
C GLU A 621 31.42 -4.14 6.44
N ASP A 622 32.72 -3.84 6.52
CA ASP A 622 33.39 -2.88 5.62
C ASP A 622 33.66 -3.48 4.24
N GLN A 623 33.86 -4.81 4.18
CA GLN A 623 34.14 -5.54 2.96
C GLN A 623 33.11 -6.65 2.78
N PRO A 624 31.87 -6.32 2.36
CA PRO A 624 30.81 -7.31 2.23
C PRO A 624 31.09 -8.31 1.10
N PHE A 625 31.93 -7.95 0.13
CA PHE A 625 32.19 -8.81 -1.03
C PHE A 625 33.23 -9.90 -0.72
N PRO A 626 32.86 -11.20 -0.80
CA PRO A 626 33.81 -12.28 -0.60
C PRO A 626 34.87 -12.29 -1.70
N THR A 627 36.13 -12.49 -1.31
CA THR A 627 37.27 -12.69 -2.21
C THR A 627 37.88 -14.08 -1.99
N GLN A 628 38.87 -14.48 -2.79
CA GLN A 628 39.59 -15.73 -2.55
C GLN A 628 40.30 -15.75 -1.17
N GLU A 629 40.71 -14.58 -0.70
CA GLU A 629 41.48 -14.39 0.53
C GLU A 629 40.59 -14.19 1.77
N ARG A 630 39.43 -13.53 1.61
CA ARG A 630 38.56 -13.12 2.73
C ARG A 630 37.10 -13.46 2.49
N THR A 631 36.49 -14.07 3.50
CA THR A 631 35.04 -14.29 3.59
C THR A 631 34.45 -13.34 4.64
N PRO A 632 33.36 -12.61 4.35
CA PRO A 632 32.71 -11.73 5.33
C PRO A 632 32.30 -12.50 6.58
N ARG A 633 32.67 -11.98 7.74
CA ARG A 633 32.34 -12.54 9.05
C ARG A 633 32.58 -11.50 10.13
N PHE A 634 31.83 -11.60 11.22
CA PHE A 634 32.07 -10.74 12.37
C PHE A 634 33.40 -11.09 13.04
N GLU A 635 34.29 -10.11 13.12
CA GLU A 635 35.54 -10.17 13.89
C GLU A 635 35.47 -9.10 14.99
N PRO A 636 35.57 -9.48 16.28
CA PRO A 636 35.51 -8.50 17.36
C PRO A 636 36.58 -7.41 17.19
N PRO A 637 36.23 -6.12 17.35
CA PRO A 637 37.21 -5.06 17.27
C PRO A 637 38.27 -5.21 18.37
N LYS A 638 39.49 -4.76 18.09
CA LYS A 638 40.55 -4.75 19.10
C LYS A 638 40.23 -3.70 20.18
N PRO A 639 40.75 -3.83 21.42
CA PRO A 639 40.48 -2.87 22.48
C PRO A 639 40.87 -1.41 22.14
N ASP A 640 41.85 -1.24 21.25
CA ASP A 640 42.43 0.01 20.75
C ASP A 640 41.88 0.46 19.37
N ASP A 641 40.77 -0.12 18.91
CA ASP A 641 40.17 0.23 17.62
C ASP A 641 39.73 1.72 17.58
N PRO A 642 40.21 2.52 16.60
CA PRO A 642 39.89 3.94 16.51
C PRO A 642 38.41 4.22 16.20
N SER A 643 37.67 3.24 15.67
CA SER A 643 36.23 3.36 15.38
C SER A 643 35.35 3.24 16.63
N LYS A 644 35.92 2.81 17.77
CA LYS A 644 35.16 2.59 19.01
C LYS A 644 34.49 3.87 19.51
N GLY A 645 33.18 3.81 19.77
CA GLY A 645 32.38 4.97 20.17
C GLY A 645 32.06 5.94 19.03
N THR A 646 32.31 5.55 17.77
CA THR A 646 31.92 6.29 16.56
C THR A 646 30.85 5.54 15.80
N LEU A 647 30.15 6.18 14.85
CA LEU A 647 29.13 5.52 14.02
C LEU A 647 29.67 4.32 13.20
N GLU A 648 30.99 4.22 13.04
CA GLU A 648 31.71 3.18 12.31
C GLU A 648 32.19 2.03 13.23
N GLU A 649 31.76 2.01 14.49
CA GLU A 649 32.15 0.96 15.44
C GLU A 649 31.68 -0.42 14.96
N LYS A 650 32.63 -1.35 14.81
CA LYS A 650 32.32 -2.75 14.50
C LYS A 650 31.61 -3.43 15.66
N ARG A 651 30.36 -3.81 15.46
CA ARG A 651 29.53 -4.41 16.51
C ARG A 651 28.50 -5.40 15.97
N ARG A 652 27.79 -6.03 16.90
CA ARG A 652 26.58 -6.78 16.60
C ARG A 652 25.38 -5.85 16.59
N GLY A 653 24.33 -6.26 15.88
CA GLY A 653 23.06 -5.56 15.83
C GLY A 653 22.35 -5.48 17.19
N PRO A 654 21.20 -4.80 17.26
CA PRO A 654 20.45 -4.24 16.12
C PRO A 654 21.10 -2.96 15.55
N PHE A 655 20.85 -2.70 14.26
CA PHE A 655 21.25 -1.46 13.59
C PHE A 655 20.01 -0.70 13.11
N PRO A 656 19.94 0.62 13.32
CA PRO A 656 18.92 1.43 12.66
C PRO A 656 19.20 1.48 11.16
N ILE A 657 18.19 1.17 10.36
CA ILE A 657 18.24 1.18 8.89
C ILE A 657 17.12 2.02 8.29
N GLY A 658 16.32 2.69 9.12
CA GLY A 658 15.35 3.69 8.71
C GLY A 658 15.23 4.81 9.73
N VAL A 659 15.38 6.05 9.25
CA VAL A 659 15.29 7.28 10.05
C VAL A 659 14.28 8.22 9.39
N ALA A 660 13.37 8.79 10.15
CA ALA A 660 12.42 9.79 9.69
C ALA A 660 12.43 10.97 10.65
N ILE A 661 12.48 12.19 10.12
CA ILE A 661 12.61 13.43 10.91
C ILE A 661 11.70 14.53 10.38
N GLN A 662 11.22 15.37 11.29
CA GLN A 662 10.59 16.64 10.99
C GLN A 662 11.47 17.74 11.58
N THR A 663 12.12 18.53 10.74
CA THR A 663 13.11 19.52 11.18
C THR A 663 12.99 20.82 10.38
N GLN A 664 13.58 21.90 10.91
CA GLN A 664 13.73 23.13 10.17
C GLN A 664 14.90 23.02 9.20
N VAL A 665 14.70 23.51 7.99
CA VAL A 665 15.78 23.61 7.00
C VAL A 665 16.89 24.54 7.53
N PRO A 666 18.19 24.22 7.34
CA PRO A 666 19.26 25.06 7.84
C PRO A 666 19.15 26.52 7.36
N ALA A 667 19.23 27.46 8.29
CA ALA A 667 19.00 28.88 8.00
C ALA A 667 20.02 29.47 7.01
N ASP A 668 21.24 28.93 6.97
CA ASP A 668 22.30 29.31 6.03
C ASP A 668 22.04 28.84 4.58
N TRP A 669 20.96 28.08 4.33
CA TRP A 669 20.50 27.78 2.98
C TRP A 669 19.74 28.94 2.33
N TYR A 670 19.39 29.97 3.11
CA TYR A 670 18.69 31.17 2.66
C TYR A 670 19.66 32.35 2.60
N SER A 671 19.47 33.25 1.64
CA SER A 671 20.23 34.50 1.57
C SER A 671 19.86 35.42 2.75
N GLU A 672 20.83 36.18 3.27
CA GLU A 672 20.63 37.09 4.41
C GLU A 672 19.43 38.02 4.19
N GLY A 673 18.52 38.04 5.17
CA GLY A 673 17.37 38.96 5.20
C GLY A 673 16.09 38.46 4.52
N LYS A 674 16.01 37.23 4.02
CA LYS A 674 14.77 36.67 3.45
C LYS A 674 14.41 35.30 4.02
N THR A 675 13.12 35.18 4.38
CA THR A 675 12.37 33.97 4.78
C THR A 675 12.71 33.31 6.13
N LYS A 676 11.66 32.99 6.89
CA LYS A 676 11.76 32.05 8.02
C LYS A 676 12.01 30.65 7.45
N PRO A 677 12.94 29.86 8.01
CA PRO A 677 13.17 28.50 7.56
C PRO A 677 11.88 27.68 7.56
N SER A 678 11.61 27.00 6.44
CA SER A 678 10.52 26.04 6.35
C SER A 678 10.80 24.82 7.22
N THR A 679 9.73 24.19 7.70
CA THR A 679 9.81 22.85 8.30
C THR A 679 9.63 21.83 7.18
N VAL A 680 10.46 20.80 7.17
CA VAL A 680 10.44 19.73 6.16
C VAL A 680 10.42 18.37 6.84
N ARG A 681 9.74 17.40 6.21
CA ARG A 681 9.77 15.98 6.59
C ARG A 681 10.70 15.23 5.64
N VAL A 682 11.64 14.48 6.21
CA VAL A 682 12.58 13.66 5.44
C VAL A 682 12.63 12.28 6.06
N ALA A 683 12.54 11.26 5.23
CA ALA A 683 12.72 9.87 5.62
C ALA A 683 13.85 9.25 4.80
N ALA A 684 14.60 8.35 5.43
CA ALA A 684 15.68 7.63 4.80
C ALA A 684 15.59 6.15 5.15
N ILE A 685 15.77 5.27 4.17
CA ILE A 685 15.81 3.82 4.31
C ILE A 685 17.14 3.33 3.73
N GLY A 686 17.84 2.48 4.47
CA GLY A 686 19.18 1.96 4.15
C GLY A 686 19.21 0.96 3.01
N SER A 687 18.25 0.96 2.10
CA SER A 687 18.20 0.06 0.97
C SER A 687 17.52 0.75 -0.20
N GLY A 688 18.22 0.84 -1.33
CA GLY A 688 17.63 1.33 -2.57
C GLY A 688 16.81 0.29 -3.33
N GLY A 689 16.91 -0.99 -2.95
CA GLY A 689 16.15 -2.09 -3.55
C GLY A 689 14.88 -2.46 -2.78
N VAL A 690 14.51 -1.74 -1.72
CA VAL A 690 13.40 -2.12 -0.84
C VAL A 690 12.06 -2.21 -1.58
N PHE A 691 11.83 -1.34 -2.57
CA PHE A 691 10.62 -1.27 -3.38
C PHE A 691 10.79 -1.75 -4.83
N VAL A 692 11.86 -2.49 -5.14
CA VAL A 692 12.07 -3.08 -6.47
C VAL A 692 11.19 -4.31 -6.66
N GLY A 693 10.63 -4.45 -7.86
CA GLY A 693 9.79 -5.58 -8.26
C GLY A 693 8.64 -5.15 -9.18
N SER A 694 8.08 -6.14 -9.88
CA SER A 694 6.82 -6.02 -10.64
C SER A 694 5.62 -5.74 -9.72
N GLU A 695 5.65 -6.31 -8.51
CA GLU A 695 4.66 -6.13 -7.44
C GLU A 695 5.36 -5.97 -6.09
N LEU A 696 4.74 -5.22 -5.19
CA LEU A 696 5.21 -5.12 -3.81
C LEU A 696 4.53 -6.18 -2.96
N SER A 697 5.28 -6.80 -2.04
CA SER A 697 4.65 -7.56 -0.98
C SER A 697 3.82 -6.60 -0.12
N PRO A 698 2.69 -7.03 0.47
CA PRO A 698 1.81 -6.10 1.16
C PRO A 698 2.48 -5.45 2.38
N ALA A 699 3.53 -6.07 2.96
CA ALA A 699 4.40 -5.46 3.96
C ALA A 699 5.22 -4.25 3.43
N LYS A 700 5.74 -4.36 2.20
CA LYS A 700 6.50 -3.28 1.53
C LYS A 700 5.55 -2.19 1.05
N GLU A 701 4.37 -2.55 0.57
CA GLU A 701 3.33 -1.61 0.16
C GLU A 701 2.87 -0.75 1.34
N GLU A 702 2.56 -1.36 2.49
CA GLU A 702 2.16 -0.63 3.71
C GLU A 702 3.27 0.31 4.19
N LEU A 703 4.52 -0.17 4.24
CA LEU A 703 5.68 0.67 4.56
C LEU A 703 5.79 1.88 3.61
N LEU A 704 5.64 1.65 2.30
CA LEU A 704 5.72 2.71 1.28
C LEU A 704 4.63 3.75 1.48
N LEU A 705 3.37 3.31 1.62
CA LEU A 705 2.20 4.18 1.73
C LEU A 705 2.23 5.00 3.02
N ASP A 706 2.54 4.37 4.15
CA ASP A 706 2.62 5.07 5.44
C ASP A 706 3.76 6.08 5.48
N THR A 707 4.91 5.72 4.89
CA THR A 707 6.04 6.66 4.76
C THR A 707 5.66 7.83 3.87
N CYS A 708 4.99 7.61 2.73
CA CYS A 708 4.56 8.68 1.83
C CYS A 708 3.49 9.58 2.44
N ASN A 709 2.47 9.01 3.10
CA ASN A 709 1.43 9.77 3.79
C ASN A 709 2.02 10.62 4.92
N TRP A 710 2.92 10.04 5.72
CA TRP A 710 3.62 10.79 6.76
C TRP A 710 4.48 11.91 6.15
N LEU A 711 5.23 11.65 5.09
CA LEU A 711 6.04 12.68 4.44
C LEU A 711 5.20 13.87 3.94
N LEU A 712 3.99 13.60 3.41
CA LEU A 712 3.07 14.61 2.90
C LEU A 712 2.22 15.31 3.98
N GLY A 713 2.43 15.04 5.26
CA GLY A 713 1.62 15.66 6.32
C GLY A 713 0.25 15.00 6.55
N ARG A 714 -0.02 13.86 5.91
CA ARG A 714 -1.30 13.12 5.97
C ARG A 714 -1.30 12.13 7.14
N ASP A 715 -0.96 12.65 8.32
CA ASP A 715 -0.86 11.86 9.55
C ASP A 715 -2.20 11.26 10.00
N ASP A 716 -3.31 11.81 9.51
CA ASP A 716 -4.67 11.32 9.71
C ASP A 716 -4.94 10.01 8.97
N LEU A 717 -4.16 9.70 7.93
CA LEU A 717 -4.27 8.45 7.17
C LEU A 717 -3.41 7.32 7.77
N LEU A 718 -2.53 7.62 8.73
CA LEU A 718 -1.73 6.60 9.41
C LEU A 718 -2.56 5.93 10.52
N PRO A 719 -2.56 4.59 10.59
CA PRO A 719 -3.10 3.81 11.69
C PRO A 719 -2.82 4.35 13.09
N GLN A 720 -3.87 4.35 13.92
CA GLN A 720 -3.88 4.75 15.31
C GLN A 720 -4.46 3.63 16.18
N ASN A 721 -3.98 3.53 17.42
CA ASN A 721 -4.39 2.52 18.40
C ASN A 721 -5.02 3.12 19.67
N ASP A 722 -5.38 4.40 19.64
CA ASP A 722 -5.93 5.15 20.77
C ASP A 722 -7.39 4.81 21.08
N ARG A 723 -8.15 4.36 20.07
CA ARG A 723 -9.59 4.05 20.17
C ARG A 723 -9.91 2.59 19.85
N PRO A 724 -9.52 1.62 20.70
CA PRO A 724 -9.88 0.22 20.48
C PRO A 724 -11.39 0.02 20.70
N TRP A 725 -12.05 -0.53 19.69
CA TRP A 725 -13.38 -1.10 19.79
C TRP A 725 -13.27 -2.60 20.02
N ALA A 726 -13.98 -3.12 21.02
CA ALA A 726 -14.10 -4.55 21.24
C ALA A 726 -15.56 -4.97 21.22
N TYR A 727 -15.85 -6.21 20.80
CA TYR A 727 -17.22 -6.71 20.85
C TYR A 727 -17.73 -6.64 22.30
N PRO A 728 -18.86 -5.96 22.57
CA PRO A 728 -19.35 -5.77 23.92
C PRO A 728 -19.80 -7.11 24.49
N ARG A 729 -19.01 -7.66 25.41
CA ARG A 729 -19.39 -8.81 26.23
C ARG A 729 -19.91 -8.31 27.56
N VAL A 730 -21.09 -8.78 27.96
CA VAL A 730 -21.58 -8.53 29.32
C VAL A 730 -20.79 -9.45 30.26
N ALA A 731 -19.68 -8.94 30.78
CA ALA A 731 -18.90 -9.63 31.81
C ALA A 731 -19.67 -9.55 33.13
N LEU A 732 -20.68 -10.40 33.29
CA LEU A 732 -21.33 -10.58 34.58
C LEU A 732 -20.45 -11.47 35.45
N SER A 733 -20.15 -11.02 36.67
CA SER A 733 -19.62 -11.96 37.68
C SER A 733 -20.57 -13.14 37.81
N ALA A 734 -20.07 -14.34 38.15
CA ALA A 734 -20.92 -15.53 38.30
C ALA A 734 -22.15 -15.27 39.21
N ARG A 735 -21.96 -14.43 40.23
CA ARG A 735 -23.04 -13.96 41.11
C ARG A 735 -24.02 -13.03 40.37
N ALA A 736 -23.55 -12.03 39.65
CA ALA A 736 -24.41 -11.11 38.89
C ALA A 736 -25.19 -11.84 37.79
N HIS A 737 -24.57 -12.81 37.10
CA HIS A 737 -25.23 -13.67 36.12
C HIS A 737 -26.37 -14.47 36.76
N THR A 738 -26.08 -15.10 37.90
CA THR A 738 -27.08 -15.86 38.67
C THR A 738 -28.25 -14.97 39.11
N VAL A 739 -27.96 -13.78 39.63
CA VAL A 739 -29.00 -12.83 40.07
C VAL A 739 -29.83 -12.32 38.89
N TRP A 740 -29.23 -12.00 37.76
CA TRP A 740 -29.97 -11.57 36.56
C TRP A 740 -30.83 -12.69 35.99
N HIS A 741 -30.30 -13.90 35.91
CA HIS A 741 -31.02 -15.07 35.41
C HIS A 741 -32.22 -15.41 36.30
N TRP A 742 -32.02 -15.51 37.62
CA TRP A 742 -33.12 -15.79 38.55
C TRP A 742 -34.07 -14.60 38.73
N GLY A 743 -33.55 -13.38 38.72
CA GLY A 743 -34.37 -12.16 38.79
C GLY A 743 -35.32 -12.06 37.60
N THR A 744 -34.83 -12.26 36.37
CA THR A 744 -35.70 -12.21 35.19
C THR A 744 -36.68 -13.38 35.12
N GLN A 745 -36.25 -14.60 35.46
CA GLN A 745 -37.12 -15.78 35.36
C GLN A 745 -38.15 -15.89 36.49
N VAL A 746 -37.91 -15.31 37.66
CA VAL A 746 -38.80 -15.43 38.82
C VAL A 746 -39.45 -14.11 39.19
N MET A 747 -38.70 -13.01 39.29
CA MET A 747 -39.28 -11.72 39.69
C MET A 747 -40.17 -11.14 38.61
N LEU A 748 -39.84 -11.30 37.32
CA LEU A 748 -40.65 -10.73 36.25
C LEU A 748 -42.05 -11.38 36.19
N PRO A 749 -42.20 -12.74 36.20
CA PRO A 749 -43.52 -13.36 36.28
C PRO A 749 -44.28 -13.03 37.56
N LEU A 750 -43.61 -12.94 38.71
CA LEU A 750 -44.24 -12.55 39.97
C LEU A 750 -44.73 -11.10 39.94
N LEU A 751 -43.98 -10.19 39.33
CA LEU A 751 -44.39 -8.80 39.14
C LEU A 751 -45.64 -8.72 38.27
N PHE A 752 -45.69 -9.46 37.16
CA PHE A 752 -46.88 -9.51 36.30
C PHE A 752 -48.07 -10.17 36.99
N LEU A 753 -47.86 -11.23 37.79
CA LEU A 753 -48.90 -11.85 38.62
C LEU A 753 -49.46 -10.85 39.63
N TYR A 754 -48.58 -10.11 40.32
CA TYR A 754 -48.96 -9.09 41.29
C TYR A 754 -49.74 -7.95 40.63
N LEU A 755 -49.26 -7.41 39.51
CA LEU A 755 -49.97 -6.37 38.75
C LEU A 755 -51.33 -6.87 38.26
N GLY A 756 -51.41 -8.13 37.79
CA GLY A 756 -52.67 -8.77 37.42
C GLY A 756 -53.65 -8.86 38.59
N LEU A 757 -53.18 -9.27 39.78
CA LEU A 757 -53.96 -9.32 41.01
C LEU A 757 -54.45 -7.94 41.45
N VAL A 758 -53.59 -6.91 41.38
CA VAL A 758 -53.96 -5.52 41.71
C VAL A 758 -55.04 -5.01 40.77
N VAL A 759 -54.91 -5.26 39.46
CA VAL A 759 -55.95 -4.90 38.48
C VAL A 759 -57.25 -5.65 38.77
N MET A 760 -57.18 -6.94 39.10
CA MET A 760 -58.35 -7.76 39.43
C MET A 760 -59.07 -7.25 40.69
N LEU A 761 -58.31 -6.92 41.75
CA LEU A 761 -58.83 -6.32 42.99
C LEU A 761 -59.47 -4.96 42.75
N ASN A 762 -58.84 -4.08 41.96
CA ASN A 762 -59.38 -2.76 41.64
C ASN A 762 -60.66 -2.84 40.78
N ARG A 763 -60.79 -3.89 39.96
CA ARG A 763 -61.99 -4.21 39.18
C ARG A 763 -63.09 -4.87 40.03
N TRP A 764 -62.76 -5.43 41.20
CA TRP A 764 -63.70 -6.00 42.16
C TRP A 764 -64.23 -4.95 43.17
N LEU A 765 -63.42 -3.92 43.45
CA LEU A 765 -63.75 -2.81 44.35
C LEU A 765 -64.52 -1.67 43.66
N ARG A 766 -64.62 -1.68 42.32
CA ARG A 766 -65.53 -0.86 41.52
C ARG A 766 -66.71 -1.70 41.08
#